data_AF-A0A7Y4WNA8-F1
#
_entry.id   AF-A0A7Y4WNA8-F1
#
_cell.length_a   1.000
_cell.length_b   1.000
_cell.length_c   1.000
_cell.angle_alpha   90.00
_cell.angle_beta   90.00
_cell.angle_gamma   90.00
#
_symmetry.space_group_name_H-M   'P 1'
#
loop_
_entity.id
_entity.type
_entity.pdbx_description
1 polymer ?
#
loop_
_entity_poly.entity_id
_entity_poly.type
_entity_poly.pdbx_seq_one_letter_code
_entity_poly.pdbx_strand_id
1 'polypeptide(L)'
;MILGKTEGLGISIFSSNVTIKHSKIRRYPYGIIASNSDLVIDDNKLTNIAVGISQEFAVGKNCTITNNILDTIMSTGILLEQSSPTLKTFIDNNTINFRNNSVYGQTNVLTIGIKVNNLSLINEVNSIISNNHVIQNNNIPSGDFYGYKIDDIGNVTLSGNTANYEIASNKTKIGIHAQGCDLLTIKSNTFTGGANATNSAMGLYIWNTTNSLLCCNTNIAQDVGTGYFLANNATRFRGTINTGPFNEYALDFVNTMTGIKQIYPGNDWAGVSAIDDARFFLGDPNEAINNYFQVSTSGLPFHPNDGIDGPGQWFQTILSNELSCTQDPDCNGVPGVNCDDYPNDQLLLVDGYSGLHGEGLTWQARKHVLKDYWRDPNFGCSDPMSIAFKNNYMSTSLAMLAKLSNDIDNLFQISTTSRQDLDNFSNVIDSEMQAIQAIDLLWNDPNQDQNYLEQQRLNHMALLTQALSSYHVIINGIKSNVINNIPAIQSYLSSISANNILESNDIYVSDIYLQYLLNINMVLSIPQKSTLEGIANQCPMDGGDAVVRARHLLYVFDPENYNIGVNCVGVPGLRTKEKVIDSQFSISPNPNTGNFRVQFPKEWVKDDLNLEMYSSSGILLSNWKTRSESLDLDWNLNPGIYYLKALVPNGVVVVKKLVINK
;
A
#
# COMPACT_ATOMS: atom_id res chain seq x y z
N MET A 1 -28.64 3.72 -1.72
CA MET A 1 -27.73 4.88 -1.87
C MET A 1 -28.54 6.07 -2.38
N ILE A 2 -29.00 6.94 -1.48
CA ILE A 2 -29.57 8.24 -1.84
C ILE A 2 -28.56 9.25 -1.34
N LEU A 3 -27.84 9.90 -2.27
CA LEU A 3 -26.90 10.98 -2.00
C LEU A 3 -27.67 12.15 -1.35
N GLY A 4 -27.56 12.26 -0.04
CA GLY A 4 -28.16 13.33 0.77
C GLY A 4 -27.29 14.58 0.78
N LYS A 5 -27.11 15.22 -0.38
CA LYS A 5 -26.88 16.66 -0.61
C LYS A 5 -26.58 16.84 -2.09
N THR A 6 -27.49 17.49 -2.79
CA THR A 6 -27.39 17.87 -4.20
C THR A 6 -26.25 18.88 -4.39
N GLU A 7 -25.04 18.38 -4.57
CA GLU A 7 -23.91 19.13 -5.11
C GLU A 7 -23.68 18.67 -6.55
N GLY A 8 -23.49 19.61 -7.49
CA GLY A 8 -23.62 19.36 -8.92
C GLY A 8 -22.78 18.20 -9.47
N LEU A 9 -23.38 17.40 -10.35
CA LEU A 9 -22.68 16.36 -11.11
C LEU A 9 -22.50 16.85 -12.55
N GLY A 10 -21.30 16.71 -13.12
CA GLY A 10 -21.07 16.96 -14.54
C GLY A 10 -21.75 15.90 -15.40
N ILE A 11 -21.27 14.66 -15.31
CA ILE A 11 -21.88 13.47 -15.94
C ILE A 11 -21.96 12.36 -14.89
N SER A 12 -23.12 11.71 -14.80
CA SER A 12 -23.35 10.58 -13.89
C SER A 12 -23.87 9.38 -14.69
N ILE A 13 -23.24 8.23 -14.49
CA ILE A 13 -23.51 6.99 -15.22
C ILE A 13 -23.72 5.86 -14.23
N PHE A 14 -24.82 5.12 -14.39
CA PHE A 14 -25.13 3.97 -13.55
C PHE A 14 -25.47 2.76 -14.43
N SER A 15 -24.67 1.71 -14.34
CA SER A 15 -24.91 0.41 -14.97
C SER A 15 -25.13 0.44 -16.49
N SER A 16 -24.21 1.06 -17.23
CA SER A 16 -24.26 1.12 -18.70
C SER A 16 -22.87 1.17 -19.33
N ASN A 17 -22.73 0.73 -20.57
CA ASN A 17 -21.49 0.91 -21.32
C ASN A 17 -21.47 2.32 -21.90
N VAL A 18 -20.47 3.12 -21.52
CA VAL A 18 -20.43 4.54 -21.91
C VAL A 18 -19.06 4.92 -22.45
N THR A 19 -19.12 5.61 -23.58
CA THR A 19 -18.00 6.32 -24.18
C THR A 19 -18.24 7.83 -24.06
N ILE A 20 -17.33 8.56 -23.43
CA ILE A 20 -17.33 10.02 -23.36
C ILE A 20 -16.06 10.53 -24.04
N LYS A 21 -16.22 11.30 -25.12
CA LYS A 21 -15.08 11.90 -25.82
C LYS A 21 -15.25 13.38 -26.08
N HIS A 22 -14.15 14.12 -26.20
CA HIS A 22 -14.11 15.52 -26.63
C HIS A 22 -15.01 16.47 -25.81
N SER A 23 -15.38 16.08 -24.59
CA SER A 23 -16.31 16.84 -23.75
C SER A 23 -15.57 17.92 -22.96
N LYS A 24 -16.27 19.02 -22.68
CA LYS A 24 -15.77 20.12 -21.85
C LYS A 24 -16.67 20.27 -20.64
N ILE A 25 -16.19 19.83 -19.47
CA ILE A 25 -16.93 19.86 -18.20
C ILE A 25 -16.29 20.90 -17.30
N ARG A 26 -17.07 21.82 -16.73
CA ARG A 26 -16.52 22.92 -15.93
C ARG A 26 -17.38 23.25 -14.72
N ARG A 27 -16.72 23.53 -13.58
CA ARG A 27 -17.36 24.04 -12.35
C ARG A 27 -18.44 23.10 -11.78
N TYR A 28 -18.14 21.81 -11.70
CA TYR A 28 -18.92 20.84 -10.93
C TYR A 28 -18.06 20.24 -9.83
N PRO A 29 -18.58 19.97 -8.62
CA PRO A 29 -17.87 19.20 -7.61
C PRO A 29 -17.34 17.88 -8.17
N TYR A 30 -18.14 17.17 -8.97
CA TYR A 30 -17.74 15.95 -9.64
C TYR A 30 -17.82 16.09 -11.16
N GLY A 31 -16.75 15.70 -11.86
CA GLY A 31 -16.64 15.80 -13.31
C GLY A 31 -17.44 14.69 -14.00
N ILE A 32 -16.90 13.48 -13.99
CA ILE A 32 -17.54 12.26 -14.52
C ILE A 32 -17.56 11.23 -13.39
N ILE A 33 -18.74 10.71 -13.06
CA ILE A 33 -18.89 9.57 -12.15
C ILE A 33 -19.55 8.43 -12.92
N ALA A 34 -18.93 7.26 -12.86
CA ALA A 34 -19.50 6.03 -13.36
C ALA A 34 -19.55 4.98 -12.25
N SER A 35 -20.63 4.22 -12.19
CA SER A 35 -20.75 3.10 -11.25
C SER A 35 -21.18 1.83 -12.00
N ASN A 36 -20.50 0.71 -11.72
CA ASN A 36 -20.79 -0.62 -12.28
C ASN A 36 -20.93 -0.61 -13.82
N SER A 37 -20.01 0.05 -14.51
CA SER A 37 -20.12 0.39 -15.94
C SER A 37 -18.83 0.10 -16.69
N ASP A 38 -18.93 -0.34 -17.96
CA ASP A 38 -17.81 -0.34 -18.89
C ASP A 38 -17.58 1.10 -19.37
N LEU A 39 -16.34 1.58 -19.27
CA LEU A 39 -16.04 3.01 -19.36
C LEU A 39 -14.91 3.28 -20.36
N VAL A 40 -15.18 4.16 -21.32
CA VAL A 40 -14.17 4.76 -22.20
C VAL A 40 -14.27 6.27 -22.11
N ILE A 41 -13.27 6.92 -21.51
CA ILE A 41 -13.19 8.39 -21.39
C ILE A 41 -11.93 8.86 -22.10
N ASP A 42 -12.09 9.53 -23.23
CA ASP A 42 -10.98 9.84 -24.14
C ASP A 42 -11.00 11.30 -24.63
N ASP A 43 -9.88 12.01 -24.51
CA ASP A 43 -9.71 13.39 -24.97
C ASP A 43 -10.75 14.39 -24.42
N ASN A 44 -11.05 14.31 -23.11
CA ASN A 44 -11.94 15.26 -22.44
C ASN A 44 -11.16 16.35 -21.71
N LYS A 45 -11.78 17.52 -21.59
CA LYS A 45 -11.27 18.63 -20.79
C LYS A 45 -12.17 18.93 -19.62
N LEU A 46 -11.73 18.57 -18.42
CA LEU A 46 -12.39 18.84 -17.16
C LEU A 46 -11.69 20.03 -16.51
N THR A 47 -12.43 21.06 -16.08
CA THR A 47 -11.80 22.25 -15.48
C THR A 47 -12.55 22.74 -14.25
N ASN A 48 -11.81 23.01 -13.18
CA ASN A 48 -12.37 23.58 -11.95
C ASN A 48 -13.38 22.62 -11.31
N ILE A 49 -12.88 21.44 -10.93
CA ILE A 49 -13.65 20.28 -10.46
C ILE A 49 -13.05 19.78 -9.13
N ALA A 50 -13.84 19.23 -8.22
CA ALA A 50 -13.29 18.65 -6.99
C ALA A 50 -12.73 17.23 -7.21
N VAL A 51 -13.53 16.34 -7.80
CA VAL A 51 -13.16 15.00 -8.23
C VAL A 51 -13.35 14.86 -9.74
N GLY A 52 -12.27 14.60 -10.49
CA GLY A 52 -12.27 14.62 -11.96
C GLY A 52 -13.09 13.49 -12.57
N ILE A 53 -12.52 12.29 -12.60
CA ILE A 53 -13.14 11.07 -13.14
C ILE A 53 -13.19 10.04 -12.02
N SER A 54 -14.37 9.53 -11.69
CA SER A 54 -14.57 8.45 -10.72
C SER A 54 -15.22 7.25 -11.39
N GLN A 55 -14.70 6.06 -11.12
CA GLN A 55 -15.37 4.80 -11.41
C GLN A 55 -15.44 3.94 -10.16
N GLU A 56 -16.65 3.49 -9.83
CA GLU A 56 -16.94 2.76 -8.60
C GLU A 56 -17.58 1.40 -8.92
N PHE A 57 -17.27 0.38 -8.13
CA PHE A 57 -17.92 -0.94 -8.19
C PHE A 57 -17.88 -1.61 -9.59
N ALA A 58 -16.81 -1.40 -10.36
CA ALA A 58 -16.69 -1.86 -11.75
C ALA A 58 -16.05 -3.26 -11.89
N VAL A 59 -16.38 -4.18 -10.97
CA VAL A 59 -15.89 -5.56 -11.00
C VAL A 59 -16.29 -6.24 -12.31
N GLY A 60 -15.31 -6.81 -13.01
CA GLY A 60 -15.50 -7.46 -14.31
C GLY A 60 -15.86 -6.49 -15.43
N LYS A 61 -15.46 -5.22 -15.32
CA LYS A 61 -15.66 -4.20 -16.35
C LYS A 61 -14.34 -3.72 -16.94
N ASN A 62 -14.43 -3.14 -18.13
CA ASN A 62 -13.36 -2.39 -18.78
C ASN A 62 -13.37 -0.94 -18.31
N CYS A 63 -12.19 -0.42 -18.00
CA CYS A 63 -11.95 0.97 -17.72
C CYS A 63 -10.82 1.48 -18.62
N THR A 64 -11.14 2.38 -19.53
CA THR A 64 -10.16 3.07 -20.37
C THR A 64 -10.31 4.57 -20.18
N ILE A 65 -9.28 5.22 -19.64
CA ILE A 65 -9.25 6.66 -19.42
C ILE A 65 -7.99 7.19 -20.10
N THR A 66 -8.14 7.85 -21.25
CA THR A 66 -7.01 8.23 -22.10
C THR A 66 -7.02 9.68 -22.53
N ASN A 67 -5.85 10.29 -22.68
CA ASN A 67 -5.69 11.62 -23.32
C ASN A 67 -6.49 12.76 -22.65
N ASN A 68 -6.95 12.62 -21.41
CA ASN A 68 -7.78 13.63 -20.78
C ASN A 68 -6.93 14.73 -20.13
N ILE A 69 -7.45 15.97 -20.17
CA ILE A 69 -6.86 17.12 -19.49
C ILE A 69 -7.78 17.52 -18.33
N LEU A 70 -7.35 17.21 -17.12
CA LEU A 70 -8.01 17.56 -15.87
C LEU A 70 -7.27 18.75 -15.27
N ASP A 71 -7.85 19.94 -15.38
CA ASP A 71 -7.21 21.19 -14.95
C ASP A 71 -7.92 21.84 -13.77
N THR A 72 -7.18 22.40 -12.81
CA THR A 72 -7.75 23.00 -11.60
C THR A 72 -8.61 21.98 -10.85
N ILE A 73 -8.03 20.80 -10.58
CA ILE A 73 -8.61 19.78 -9.71
C ILE A 73 -8.33 20.14 -8.24
N MET A 74 -9.30 19.89 -7.35
CA MET A 74 -9.16 20.20 -5.92
C MET A 74 -8.67 19.01 -5.09
N SER A 75 -9.26 17.83 -5.27
CA SER A 75 -9.03 16.66 -4.41
C SER A 75 -8.45 15.50 -5.22
N THR A 76 -9.24 14.90 -6.10
CA THR A 76 -8.82 13.67 -6.79
C THR A 76 -8.95 13.81 -8.30
N GLY A 77 -7.89 13.50 -9.05
CA GLY A 77 -7.93 13.53 -10.51
C GLY A 77 -8.74 12.37 -11.07
N ILE A 78 -8.20 11.16 -10.95
CA ILE A 78 -8.86 9.91 -11.36
C ILE A 78 -9.00 9.00 -10.12
N LEU A 79 -10.19 8.47 -9.89
CA LEU A 79 -10.52 7.58 -8.79
C LEU A 79 -11.11 6.28 -9.33
N LEU A 80 -10.49 5.15 -8.98
CA LEU A 80 -11.07 3.83 -9.13
C LEU A 80 -11.26 3.23 -7.73
N GLU A 81 -12.52 3.00 -7.35
CA GLU A 81 -12.86 2.53 -6.02
C GLU A 81 -13.68 1.23 -6.10
N GLN A 82 -13.22 0.20 -5.38
CA GLN A 82 -13.88 -1.11 -5.31
C GLN A 82 -14.19 -1.71 -6.69
N SER A 83 -13.33 -1.45 -7.66
CA SER A 83 -13.55 -1.83 -9.06
C SER A 83 -12.82 -3.11 -9.44
N SER A 84 -11.99 -3.65 -8.56
CA SER A 84 -11.16 -4.81 -8.86
C SER A 84 -11.84 -6.16 -8.58
N PRO A 85 -11.57 -7.17 -9.41
CA PRO A 85 -10.74 -7.09 -10.61
C PRO A 85 -11.51 -6.40 -11.73
N THR A 86 -10.85 -5.48 -12.41
CA THR A 86 -11.31 -5.06 -13.73
C THR A 86 -10.90 -6.10 -14.76
N LEU A 87 -11.59 -6.15 -15.90
CA LEU A 87 -11.10 -6.93 -17.05
C LEU A 87 -9.83 -6.30 -17.59
N LYS A 88 -9.83 -4.97 -17.60
CA LYS A 88 -8.73 -4.11 -18.01
C LYS A 88 -8.95 -2.74 -17.37
N THR A 89 -7.96 -2.28 -16.63
CA THR A 89 -7.81 -0.85 -16.33
C THR A 89 -6.69 -0.31 -17.21
N PHE A 90 -6.99 0.67 -18.04
CA PHE A 90 -6.03 1.34 -18.91
C PHE A 90 -6.15 2.84 -18.74
N ILE A 91 -5.28 3.41 -17.91
CA ILE A 91 -5.23 4.85 -17.64
C ILE A 91 -3.95 5.37 -18.30
N ASP A 92 -4.07 6.02 -19.46
CA ASP A 92 -2.91 6.39 -20.27
C ASP A 92 -2.92 7.84 -20.78
N ASN A 93 -1.76 8.50 -20.76
CA ASN A 93 -1.57 9.82 -21.36
C ASN A 93 -2.53 10.92 -20.84
N ASN A 94 -2.93 10.87 -19.56
CA ASN A 94 -3.75 11.91 -18.95
C ASN A 94 -2.88 12.98 -18.29
N THR A 95 -3.30 14.24 -18.36
CA THR A 95 -2.66 15.35 -17.64
C THR A 95 -3.58 15.86 -16.53
N ILE A 96 -3.12 15.83 -15.29
CA ILE A 96 -3.87 16.20 -14.09
C ILE A 96 -3.15 17.36 -13.40
N ASN A 97 -3.76 18.54 -13.40
CA ASN A 97 -3.22 19.75 -12.80
C ASN A 97 -4.06 20.16 -11.58
N PHE A 98 -3.41 20.18 -10.42
CA PHE A 98 -3.96 20.83 -9.24
C PHE A 98 -3.57 22.31 -9.27
N ARG A 99 -4.54 23.21 -9.03
CA ARG A 99 -4.32 24.67 -8.99
C ARG A 99 -5.17 25.32 -7.90
N ASN A 100 -4.65 26.39 -7.28
CA ASN A 100 -5.29 27.05 -6.14
C ASN A 100 -6.58 27.84 -6.48
N ASN A 101 -6.85 28.05 -7.77
CA ASN A 101 -7.99 28.86 -8.22
C ASN A 101 -9.27 28.02 -8.42
N SER A 102 -9.40 26.89 -7.72
CA SER A 102 -10.63 26.11 -7.75
C SER A 102 -11.76 26.91 -7.10
N VAL A 103 -12.94 26.96 -7.72
CA VAL A 103 -14.15 27.53 -7.08
C VAL A 103 -14.59 26.70 -5.88
N TYR A 104 -14.09 25.47 -5.76
CA TYR A 104 -14.27 24.59 -4.62
C TYR A 104 -13.14 24.71 -3.59
N GLY A 105 -12.15 25.59 -3.83
CA GLY A 105 -10.90 25.67 -3.08
C GLY A 105 -11.09 25.70 -1.56
N GLN A 106 -10.62 24.65 -0.90
CA GLN A 106 -10.40 24.61 0.54
C GLN A 106 -8.90 24.46 0.80
N THR A 107 -8.43 25.06 1.89
CA THR A 107 -7.05 24.91 2.36
C THR A 107 -6.86 23.53 3.01
N ASN A 108 -5.68 22.93 2.90
CA ASN A 108 -5.32 21.65 3.55
C ASN A 108 -6.08 20.40 3.05
N VAL A 109 -6.53 20.39 1.79
CA VAL A 109 -7.20 19.23 1.20
C VAL A 109 -6.18 18.21 0.73
N LEU A 110 -6.41 16.95 1.08
CA LEU A 110 -5.68 15.81 0.52
C LEU A 110 -5.84 15.79 -1.01
N THR A 111 -4.71 15.84 -1.72
CA THR A 111 -4.68 15.85 -3.17
C THR A 111 -4.13 14.53 -3.70
N ILE A 112 -4.85 13.88 -4.61
CA ILE A 112 -4.45 12.60 -5.20
C ILE A 112 -4.61 12.65 -6.71
N GLY A 113 -3.53 12.51 -7.47
CA GLY A 113 -3.58 12.49 -8.94
C GLY A 113 -4.43 11.32 -9.43
N ILE A 114 -3.96 10.09 -9.20
CA ILE A 114 -4.66 8.85 -9.54
C ILE A 114 -4.74 7.97 -8.29
N LYS A 115 -5.96 7.63 -7.86
CA LYS A 115 -6.22 6.71 -6.76
C LYS A 115 -6.85 5.43 -7.28
N VAL A 116 -6.29 4.29 -6.92
CA VAL A 116 -6.91 2.97 -7.14
C VAL A 116 -6.94 2.25 -5.80
N ASN A 117 -8.13 1.87 -5.34
CA ASN A 117 -8.34 1.34 -3.99
C ASN A 117 -9.37 0.21 -3.96
N ASN A 118 -9.09 -0.86 -3.21
CA ASN A 118 -10.04 -1.93 -2.92
C ASN A 118 -10.09 -2.29 -1.43
N LEU A 119 -11.12 -3.08 -1.09
CA LEU A 119 -11.38 -3.55 0.28
C LEU A 119 -10.43 -4.65 0.75
N SER A 120 -9.91 -5.42 -0.20
CA SER A 120 -8.93 -6.46 0.02
C SER A 120 -7.99 -6.49 -1.17
N LEU A 121 -6.80 -7.03 -0.95
CA LEU A 121 -5.89 -7.38 -2.03
C LEU A 121 -6.63 -8.24 -3.06
N ILE A 122 -6.70 -7.74 -4.29
CA ILE A 122 -7.26 -8.44 -5.43
C ILE A 122 -6.29 -8.26 -6.60
N ASN A 123 -5.91 -9.36 -7.22
CA ASN A 123 -5.04 -9.31 -8.39
C ASN A 123 -5.84 -8.87 -9.61
N GLU A 124 -5.37 -7.79 -10.23
CA GLU A 124 -5.83 -7.33 -11.52
C GLU A 124 -5.43 -8.31 -12.62
N VAL A 125 -6.13 -8.18 -13.74
CA VAL A 125 -6.07 -9.16 -14.82
C VAL A 125 -5.10 -8.67 -15.90
N ASN A 126 -5.07 -7.35 -16.16
CA ASN A 126 -4.14 -6.69 -17.08
C ASN A 126 -4.22 -5.15 -16.93
N SER A 127 -3.90 -4.64 -15.75
CA SER A 127 -4.13 -3.23 -15.43
C SER A 127 -2.85 -2.41 -15.58
N ILE A 128 -2.94 -1.37 -16.41
CA ILE A 128 -1.82 -0.51 -16.80
C ILE A 128 -2.21 0.94 -16.52
N ILE A 129 -1.35 1.62 -15.77
CA ILE A 129 -1.39 3.06 -15.56
C ILE A 129 -0.11 3.61 -16.16
N SER A 130 -0.18 4.29 -17.30
CA SER A 130 1.02 4.70 -18.04
C SER A 130 1.01 6.12 -18.58
N ASN A 131 2.19 6.71 -18.73
CA ASN A 131 2.39 8.00 -19.40
C ASN A 131 1.51 9.14 -18.87
N ASN A 132 1.05 9.06 -17.61
CA ASN A 132 0.23 10.12 -17.02
C ASN A 132 1.14 11.21 -16.43
N HIS A 133 0.65 12.44 -16.43
CA HIS A 133 1.35 13.59 -15.90
C HIS A 133 0.53 14.25 -14.78
N VAL A 134 0.99 14.14 -13.54
CA VAL A 134 0.35 14.76 -12.38
C VAL A 134 1.19 15.94 -11.91
N ILE A 135 0.57 17.12 -11.81
CA ILE A 135 1.26 18.37 -11.50
C ILE A 135 0.53 19.09 -10.36
N GLN A 136 1.23 19.31 -9.25
CA GLN A 136 0.80 20.22 -8.18
C GLN A 136 1.51 21.56 -8.36
N ASN A 137 0.74 22.60 -8.72
CA ASN A 137 1.29 23.94 -9.01
C ASN A 137 1.53 24.78 -7.75
N ASN A 138 2.37 25.80 -7.90
CA ASN A 138 3.15 26.44 -6.85
C ASN A 138 2.43 27.33 -5.82
N ASN A 139 1.12 27.19 -5.72
CA ASN A 139 0.29 28.09 -4.94
C ASN A 139 -0.79 27.34 -4.17
N ILE A 140 -0.82 26.01 -4.12
CA ILE A 140 -1.89 25.26 -3.44
C ILE A 140 -1.59 25.16 -1.93
N PRO A 141 -2.52 25.59 -1.04
CA PRO A 141 -2.33 25.50 0.39
C PRO A 141 -2.24 24.04 0.88
N SER A 142 -1.02 23.63 1.25
CA SER A 142 -0.64 22.80 2.41
C SER A 142 -1.48 21.56 2.77
N GLY A 143 -2.04 20.85 1.79
CA GLY A 143 -2.54 19.49 1.98
C GLY A 143 -1.48 18.43 1.66
N ASP A 144 -1.68 17.21 2.15
CA ASP A 144 -0.90 16.06 1.68
C ASP A 144 -1.16 15.84 0.19
N PHE A 145 -0.16 15.33 -0.52
CA PHE A 145 -0.22 15.07 -1.96
C PHE A 145 0.28 13.67 -2.28
N TYR A 146 -0.43 13.00 -3.16
CA TYR A 146 -0.02 11.73 -3.76
C TYR A 146 -0.17 11.85 -5.27
N GLY A 147 0.91 11.68 -6.02
CA GLY A 147 0.82 11.61 -7.48
C GLY A 147 -0.05 10.42 -7.89
N TYR A 148 0.32 9.25 -7.37
CA TYR A 148 -0.38 7.99 -7.56
C TYR A 148 -0.51 7.29 -6.21
N LYS A 149 -1.72 6.85 -5.86
CA LYS A 149 -1.98 6.08 -4.64
C LYS A 149 -2.67 4.77 -5.01
N ILE A 150 -2.00 3.65 -4.77
CA ILE A 150 -2.44 2.30 -5.10
C ILE A 150 -2.56 1.52 -3.80
N ASP A 151 -3.79 1.19 -3.41
CA ASP A 151 -4.08 0.55 -2.13
C ASP A 151 -4.79 -0.80 -2.36
N ASP A 152 -4.26 -1.87 -1.76
CA ASP A 152 -4.83 -3.22 -1.73
C ASP A 152 -5.16 -3.81 -3.11
N ILE A 153 -4.23 -3.70 -4.05
CA ILE A 153 -4.36 -4.23 -5.41
C ILE A 153 -3.08 -4.93 -5.81
N GLY A 154 -3.20 -6.03 -6.53
CA GLY A 154 -2.06 -6.68 -7.14
C GLY A 154 -2.08 -6.78 -8.65
N ASN A 155 -0.95 -7.17 -9.23
CA ASN A 155 -0.78 -7.37 -10.68
C ASN A 155 -1.12 -6.13 -11.54
N VAL A 156 -0.64 -4.94 -11.11
CA VAL A 156 -0.78 -3.67 -11.84
C VAL A 156 0.58 -3.18 -12.31
N THR A 157 0.64 -2.69 -13.54
CA THR A 157 1.81 -2.02 -14.10
C THR A 157 1.64 -0.50 -14.05
N LEU A 158 2.56 0.18 -13.39
CA LEU A 158 2.71 1.64 -13.40
C LEU A 158 3.96 2.00 -14.20
N SER A 159 3.80 2.55 -15.40
CA SER A 159 4.96 2.82 -16.27
C SER A 159 5.00 4.17 -16.99
N GLY A 160 6.15 4.85 -16.97
CA GLY A 160 6.32 6.10 -17.72
C GLY A 160 5.55 7.29 -17.14
N ASN A 161 5.04 7.18 -15.92
CA ASN A 161 4.27 8.22 -15.27
C ASN A 161 5.18 9.31 -14.68
N THR A 162 4.63 10.51 -14.51
CA THR A 162 5.33 11.61 -13.86
C THR A 162 4.49 12.26 -12.76
N ALA A 163 5.12 12.59 -11.63
CA ALA A 163 4.53 13.45 -10.61
C ALA A 163 5.48 14.60 -10.29
N ASN A 164 4.99 15.83 -10.48
CA ASN A 164 5.71 17.06 -10.13
C ASN A 164 4.98 17.74 -8.99
N TYR A 165 5.68 17.95 -7.88
CA TYR A 165 5.12 18.56 -6.70
C TYR A 165 6.12 19.50 -6.04
N GLU A 166 5.54 20.53 -5.46
CA GLU A 166 6.27 21.60 -4.83
C GLU A 166 6.80 21.28 -3.44
N ILE A 167 7.67 22.18 -2.98
CA ILE A 167 8.28 22.21 -1.66
C ILE A 167 7.23 21.97 -0.58
N ALA A 168 7.42 20.91 0.20
CA ALA A 168 6.60 20.65 1.36
C ALA A 168 6.85 21.72 2.43
N SER A 169 5.81 22.44 2.85
CA SER A 169 5.81 23.08 4.16
C SER A 169 5.01 22.17 5.10
N ASN A 170 5.70 21.24 5.77
CA ASN A 170 5.17 20.34 6.82
C ASN A 170 4.07 19.34 6.38
N LYS A 171 4.04 18.94 5.11
CA LYS A 171 2.97 18.07 4.54
C LYS A 171 3.53 17.01 3.64
N THR A 172 2.98 15.82 3.73
CA THR A 172 3.47 14.64 3.00
C THR A 172 3.22 14.81 1.51
N LYS A 173 4.26 14.70 0.68
CA LYS A 173 4.22 14.75 -0.78
C LYS A 173 4.84 13.46 -1.30
N ILE A 174 4.07 12.63 -1.99
CA ILE A 174 4.55 11.34 -2.47
C ILE A 174 4.33 11.22 -3.98
N GLY A 175 5.34 10.76 -4.72
CA GLY A 175 5.21 10.42 -6.14
C GLY A 175 4.28 9.23 -6.34
N ILE A 176 4.70 8.04 -5.91
CA ILE A 176 3.85 6.84 -5.84
C ILE A 176 3.82 6.31 -4.41
N HIS A 177 2.61 6.13 -3.89
CA HIS A 177 2.35 5.37 -2.67
C HIS A 177 1.69 4.05 -3.04
N ALA A 178 2.29 2.93 -2.67
CA ALA A 178 1.72 1.59 -2.80
C ALA A 178 1.56 0.96 -1.42
N GLN A 179 0.35 0.55 -1.06
CA GLN A 179 0.03 0.00 0.26
C GLN A 179 -0.73 -1.33 0.13
N GLY A 180 -0.23 -2.39 0.79
CA GLY A 180 -0.94 -3.69 0.82
C GLY A 180 -1.05 -4.35 -0.55
N CYS A 181 -0.13 -4.06 -1.46
CA CYS A 181 -0.14 -4.53 -2.84
C CYS A 181 0.66 -5.82 -3.03
N ASP A 182 0.45 -6.52 -4.15
CA ASP A 182 1.22 -7.73 -4.52
C ASP A 182 1.50 -7.74 -6.02
N LEU A 183 2.62 -8.28 -6.48
CA LEU A 183 2.89 -8.41 -7.93
C LEU A 183 2.83 -7.07 -8.73
N LEU A 184 3.18 -5.94 -8.13
CA LEU A 184 3.22 -4.66 -8.85
C LEU A 184 4.43 -4.59 -9.78
N THR A 185 4.30 -3.90 -10.90
CA THR A 185 5.44 -3.48 -11.73
C THR A 185 5.46 -1.96 -11.84
N ILE A 186 6.36 -1.31 -11.11
CA ILE A 186 6.56 0.14 -11.10
C ILE A 186 7.84 0.46 -11.88
N LYS A 187 7.71 0.92 -13.13
CA LYS A 187 8.87 1.12 -13.99
C LYS A 187 8.95 2.44 -14.76
N SER A 188 10.15 2.97 -14.96
CA SER A 188 10.36 4.15 -15.83
C SER A 188 9.55 5.40 -15.43
N ASN A 189 9.16 5.53 -14.17
CA ASN A 189 8.41 6.70 -13.70
C ASN A 189 9.38 7.80 -13.23
N THR A 190 8.97 9.07 -13.30
CA THR A 190 9.79 10.22 -12.87
C THR A 190 9.07 11.07 -11.83
N PHE A 191 9.70 11.32 -10.68
CA PHE A 191 9.12 12.13 -9.61
C PHE A 191 10.03 13.31 -9.32
N THR A 192 9.49 14.52 -9.53
CA THR A 192 10.21 15.77 -9.31
C THR A 192 9.60 16.47 -8.10
N GLY A 193 10.39 16.53 -7.03
CA GLY A 193 10.07 17.28 -5.82
C GLY A 193 10.68 18.68 -5.84
N GLY A 194 10.53 19.38 -4.71
CA GLY A 194 11.18 20.66 -4.46
C GLY A 194 11.89 20.64 -3.10
N ALA A 195 12.89 19.76 -2.94
CA ALA A 195 13.64 19.60 -1.69
C ALA A 195 14.00 20.93 -0.99
N ASN A 196 13.53 21.11 0.26
CA ASN A 196 14.11 21.92 1.34
C ASN A 196 13.72 21.34 2.73
N ALA A 197 14.71 21.00 3.56
CA ALA A 197 14.80 20.78 5.02
C ALA A 197 13.62 20.24 5.89
N THR A 198 12.45 19.81 5.38
CA THR A 198 11.28 19.45 6.24
C THR A 198 10.71 18.03 6.09
N ASN A 199 11.51 17.07 5.63
CA ASN A 199 11.27 15.64 5.82
C ASN A 199 9.89 15.10 5.36
N SER A 200 9.35 15.59 4.25
CA SER A 200 7.98 15.27 3.85
C SER A 200 7.78 14.93 2.37
N ALA A 201 8.80 15.08 1.51
CA ALA A 201 8.71 14.74 0.09
C ALA A 201 9.40 13.40 -0.25
N MET A 202 8.64 12.42 -0.74
CA MET A 202 9.14 11.10 -1.13
C MET A 202 8.85 10.77 -2.60
N GLY A 203 9.84 10.23 -3.33
CA GLY A 203 9.63 9.74 -4.69
C GLY A 203 8.70 8.52 -4.72
N LEU A 204 9.13 7.45 -4.05
CA LEU A 204 8.39 6.20 -3.88
C LEU A 204 8.18 5.89 -2.40
N TYR A 205 6.97 5.53 -2.01
CA TYR A 205 6.65 5.06 -0.66
C TYR A 205 5.93 3.71 -0.75
N ILE A 206 6.61 2.65 -0.32
CA ILE A 206 6.19 1.27 -0.49
C ILE A 206 5.92 0.66 0.87
N TRP A 207 4.66 0.27 1.07
CA TRP A 207 4.16 -0.18 2.35
C TRP A 207 3.52 -1.55 2.19
N ASN A 208 4.07 -2.54 2.90
CA ASN A 208 3.50 -3.89 2.97
C ASN A 208 3.21 -4.49 1.58
N THR A 209 4.14 -4.29 0.65
CA THR A 209 3.96 -4.63 -0.76
C THR A 209 4.90 -5.76 -1.15
N THR A 210 4.35 -6.86 -1.62
CA THR A 210 5.11 -8.10 -1.86
C THR A 210 5.27 -8.43 -3.34
N ASN A 211 6.26 -9.26 -3.66
CA ASN A 211 6.50 -9.81 -4.99
C ASN A 211 6.54 -8.75 -6.10
N SER A 212 6.95 -7.52 -5.79
CA SER A 212 6.80 -6.38 -6.69
C SER A 212 8.14 -6.00 -7.35
N LEU A 213 8.09 -5.41 -8.52
CA LEU A 213 9.25 -4.96 -9.28
C LEU A 213 9.25 -3.43 -9.36
N LEU A 214 10.26 -2.81 -8.75
CA LEU A 214 10.56 -1.39 -8.88
C LEU A 214 11.80 -1.26 -9.74
N CYS A 215 11.61 -0.81 -10.99
CA CYS A 215 12.69 -0.74 -11.97
C CYS A 215 12.80 0.61 -12.67
N CYS A 216 13.99 1.20 -12.73
CA CYS A 216 14.26 2.34 -13.62
C CYS A 216 13.42 3.59 -13.35
N ASN A 217 13.02 3.79 -12.10
CA ASN A 217 12.35 5.02 -11.71
C ASN A 217 13.39 6.14 -11.50
N THR A 218 12.98 7.39 -11.63
CA THR A 218 13.85 8.55 -11.44
C THR A 218 13.26 9.44 -10.34
N ASN A 219 14.02 9.63 -9.26
CA ASN A 219 13.70 10.53 -8.16
C ASN A 219 14.57 11.78 -8.30
N ILE A 220 13.95 12.95 -8.42
CA ILE A 220 14.64 14.24 -8.57
C ILE A 220 14.25 15.16 -7.42
N ALA A 221 15.25 15.68 -6.70
CA ALA A 221 15.08 16.70 -5.65
C ALA A 221 14.00 16.35 -4.60
N GLN A 222 14.11 15.16 -4.02
CA GLN A 222 13.22 14.65 -2.97
C GLN A 222 13.83 14.83 -1.57
N ASP A 223 13.03 14.79 -0.51
CA ASP A 223 13.60 14.63 0.85
C ASP A 223 14.07 13.18 1.03
N VAL A 224 13.22 12.23 0.63
CA VAL A 224 13.49 10.80 0.57
C VAL A 224 13.32 10.26 -0.85
N GLY A 225 14.30 9.54 -1.39
CA GLY A 225 14.17 8.94 -2.73
C GLY A 225 13.13 7.83 -2.78
N THR A 226 13.37 6.75 -2.02
CA THR A 226 12.46 5.60 -1.90
C THR A 226 12.39 5.13 -0.45
N GLY A 227 11.18 5.05 0.12
CA GLY A 227 10.92 4.58 1.47
C GLY A 227 10.19 3.24 1.52
N TYR A 228 10.60 2.37 2.44
CA TYR A 228 9.99 1.06 2.70
C TYR A 228 9.51 0.94 4.14
N PHE A 229 8.28 0.43 4.30
CA PHE A 229 7.64 0.22 5.59
C PHE A 229 6.92 -1.15 5.67
N LEU A 230 7.00 -1.82 6.82
CA LEU A 230 6.51 -3.20 7.06
C LEU A 230 7.14 -4.28 6.16
N ALA A 231 6.45 -5.40 5.94
CA ALA A 231 6.94 -6.55 5.19
C ALA A 231 6.84 -6.28 3.67
N ASN A 232 7.99 -6.12 3.00
CA ASN A 232 8.05 -5.87 1.55
C ASN A 232 8.73 -7.05 0.82
N ASN A 233 8.34 -8.27 1.18
CA ASN A 233 9.02 -9.50 0.80
C ASN A 233 9.04 -9.73 -0.71
N ALA A 234 10.12 -10.34 -1.20
CA ALA A 234 10.32 -10.68 -2.61
C ALA A 234 10.18 -9.49 -3.58
N THR A 235 10.30 -8.26 -3.06
CA THR A 235 10.29 -7.04 -3.87
C THR A 235 11.68 -6.80 -4.46
N ARG A 236 11.76 -6.41 -5.72
CA ARG A 236 13.01 -6.17 -6.45
C ARG A 236 13.16 -4.67 -6.68
N PHE A 237 14.30 -4.10 -6.29
CA PHE A 237 14.61 -2.68 -6.46
C PHE A 237 15.88 -2.53 -7.30
N ARG A 238 15.76 -1.95 -8.50
CA ARG A 238 16.87 -1.83 -9.46
C ARG A 238 16.66 -0.68 -10.44
N GLY A 239 17.73 -0.27 -11.14
CA GLY A 239 17.64 0.74 -12.19
C GLY A 239 17.35 2.17 -11.72
N THR A 240 17.06 2.39 -10.44
CA THR A 240 16.50 3.65 -9.96
C THR A 240 17.58 4.73 -9.91
N ILE A 241 17.28 5.88 -10.50
CA ILE A 241 18.15 7.05 -10.54
C ILE A 241 17.71 8.01 -9.45
N ASN A 242 18.62 8.32 -8.54
CA ASN A 242 18.40 9.25 -7.42
C ASN A 242 19.23 10.52 -7.66
N THR A 243 18.60 11.54 -8.23
CA THR A 243 19.22 12.84 -8.50
C THR A 243 18.89 13.85 -7.40
N GLY A 244 19.92 14.27 -6.66
CA GLY A 244 19.78 15.22 -5.54
C GLY A 244 19.43 16.66 -5.95
N PRO A 245 19.33 17.59 -4.97
CA PRO A 245 19.67 17.40 -3.56
C PRO A 245 18.63 16.54 -2.82
N PHE A 246 19.11 15.70 -1.89
CA PHE A 246 18.30 15.02 -0.89
C PHE A 246 18.45 15.73 0.46
N ASN A 247 17.37 15.90 1.20
CA ASN A 247 17.43 16.49 2.55
C ASN A 247 17.57 15.45 3.66
N GLU A 248 17.17 14.20 3.40
CA GLU A 248 17.34 13.07 4.32
C GLU A 248 18.11 11.94 3.63
N TYR A 249 17.40 11.04 2.92
CA TYR A 249 17.98 9.79 2.45
C TYR A 249 17.50 9.42 1.05
N ALA A 250 18.40 9.03 0.15
CA ALA A 250 17.98 8.47 -1.13
C ALA A 250 17.21 7.13 -0.96
N LEU A 251 17.48 6.38 0.11
CA LEU A 251 16.83 5.11 0.45
C LEU A 251 16.51 5.03 1.94
N ASP A 252 15.26 4.77 2.29
CA ASP A 252 14.79 4.75 3.68
C ASP A 252 14.07 3.42 4.00
N PHE A 253 14.43 2.82 5.13
CA PHE A 253 13.84 1.59 5.66
C PHE A 253 13.46 1.79 7.11
N VAL A 254 12.16 1.75 7.41
CA VAL A 254 11.64 1.95 8.76
C VAL A 254 10.76 0.77 9.16
N ASN A 255 11.11 0.09 10.26
CA ASN A 255 10.36 -1.05 10.81
C ASN A 255 9.90 -2.04 9.72
N THR A 256 10.84 -2.41 8.87
CA THR A 256 10.59 -3.16 7.66
C THR A 256 11.39 -4.45 7.69
N MET A 257 10.85 -5.49 7.05
CA MET A 257 11.63 -6.68 6.74
C MET A 257 12.03 -6.61 5.28
N THR A 258 13.33 -6.49 5.07
CA THR A 258 14.02 -6.34 3.80
C THR A 258 14.16 -7.68 3.08
N GLY A 259 13.04 -8.25 2.65
CA GLY A 259 13.04 -9.21 1.55
C GLY A 259 13.30 -8.54 0.18
N ILE A 260 14.06 -7.44 0.15
CA ILE A 260 14.26 -6.60 -1.03
C ILE A 260 15.57 -6.97 -1.71
N LYS A 261 15.50 -7.32 -3.00
CA LYS A 261 16.68 -7.74 -3.77
C LYS A 261 17.09 -6.67 -4.77
N GLN A 262 18.27 -6.09 -4.58
CA GLN A 262 19.05 -5.53 -5.68
C GLN A 262 20.01 -6.61 -6.17
N ILE A 263 19.84 -7.02 -7.43
CA ILE A 263 20.83 -7.81 -8.14
C ILE A 263 21.42 -6.87 -9.19
N TYR A 264 22.75 -6.76 -9.22
CA TYR A 264 23.53 -6.00 -10.21
C TYR A 264 23.56 -4.47 -10.00
N PRO A 265 24.59 -3.79 -10.56
CA PRO A 265 24.70 -2.34 -10.48
C PRO A 265 23.73 -1.66 -11.45
N GLY A 266 22.48 -1.54 -11.00
CA GLY A 266 21.43 -0.84 -11.76
C GLY A 266 21.03 0.51 -11.15
N ASN A 267 21.22 0.74 -9.85
CA ASN A 267 20.81 1.99 -9.23
C ASN A 267 21.91 3.05 -9.41
N ASP A 268 21.49 4.28 -9.72
CA ASP A 268 22.35 5.44 -9.87
C ASP A 268 22.12 6.38 -8.70
N TRP A 269 23.19 6.67 -7.95
CA TRP A 269 23.22 7.50 -6.76
C TRP A 269 23.89 8.85 -7.03
N ALA A 270 23.99 9.27 -8.30
CA ALA A 270 24.57 10.55 -8.70
C ALA A 270 23.76 11.73 -8.12
N GLY A 271 24.38 12.45 -7.17
CA GLY A 271 23.76 13.59 -6.48
C GLY A 271 23.42 13.33 -5.02
N VAL A 272 23.71 12.13 -4.51
CA VAL A 272 23.71 11.80 -3.08
C VAL A 272 25.06 12.19 -2.47
N SER A 273 25.08 12.85 -1.30
CA SER A 273 26.35 13.16 -0.63
C SER A 273 27.04 11.87 -0.17
N ALA A 274 28.36 11.82 -0.26
CA ALA A 274 29.13 10.58 -0.08
C ALA A 274 29.24 10.08 1.38
N ILE A 275 28.65 10.78 2.35
CA ILE A 275 28.95 10.57 3.79
C ILE A 275 27.68 10.31 4.61
N ASP A 276 26.56 11.01 4.39
CA ASP A 276 25.40 10.93 5.31
C ASP A 276 24.01 10.76 4.66
N ASP A 277 23.79 11.08 3.37
CA ASP A 277 22.42 11.22 2.80
C ASP A 277 21.96 10.04 1.92
N ALA A 278 22.67 8.92 1.92
CA ALA A 278 22.39 7.84 0.98
C ALA A 278 21.31 6.88 1.44
N ARG A 279 21.32 6.55 2.73
CA ARG A 279 20.52 5.46 3.27
C ARG A 279 20.23 5.65 4.75
N PHE A 280 19.05 5.24 5.17
CA PHE A 280 18.68 5.10 6.57
C PHE A 280 18.04 3.75 6.82
N PHE A 281 18.36 3.16 7.98
CA PHE A 281 17.76 1.92 8.42
C PHE A 281 17.41 2.00 9.89
N LEU A 282 16.10 2.03 10.18
CA LEU A 282 15.55 1.88 11.52
C LEU A 282 14.91 0.51 11.65
N GLY A 283 15.73 -0.48 12.01
CA GLY A 283 15.29 -1.85 12.24
C GLY A 283 16.33 -2.72 12.94
N ASP A 284 16.17 -4.04 12.87
CA ASP A 284 17.14 -5.03 13.36
C ASP A 284 18.39 -5.06 12.45
N PRO A 285 19.58 -4.65 12.92
CA PRO A 285 20.78 -4.61 12.09
C PRO A 285 21.16 -5.97 11.46
N ASN A 286 20.78 -7.09 12.08
CA ASN A 286 21.06 -8.42 11.52
C ASN A 286 20.27 -8.69 10.24
N GLU A 287 19.10 -8.08 10.12
CA GLU A 287 18.17 -8.28 9.01
C GLU A 287 18.78 -7.72 7.71
N ALA A 288 19.29 -6.49 7.76
CA ALA A 288 20.01 -5.89 6.64
C ALA A 288 21.37 -6.55 6.31
N ILE A 289 22.07 -7.13 7.31
CA ILE A 289 23.32 -7.89 7.06
C ILE A 289 23.02 -9.17 6.27
N ASN A 290 21.89 -9.83 6.57
CA ASN A 290 21.47 -11.04 5.88
C ASN A 290 20.76 -10.77 4.54
N ASN A 291 20.28 -9.54 4.34
CA ASN A 291 19.61 -9.07 3.12
C ASN A 291 20.38 -7.92 2.45
N TYR A 292 21.60 -8.23 2.02
CA TYR A 292 22.48 -7.23 1.41
C TYR A 292 22.14 -6.95 -0.07
N PHE A 293 22.41 -5.72 -0.48
CA PHE A 293 22.39 -5.25 -1.86
C PHE A 293 23.67 -5.68 -2.57
N GLN A 294 23.54 -6.37 -3.71
CA GLN A 294 24.69 -6.69 -4.56
C GLN A 294 24.98 -5.52 -5.52
N VAL A 295 26.15 -4.90 -5.40
CA VAL A 295 26.50 -3.66 -6.11
C VAL A 295 27.82 -3.73 -6.86
N SER A 296 28.12 -2.74 -7.72
CA SER A 296 29.39 -2.68 -8.45
C SER A 296 30.59 -2.56 -7.51
N THR A 297 31.77 -2.93 -8.00
CA THR A 297 33.05 -2.56 -7.35
C THR A 297 33.48 -1.13 -7.68
N SER A 298 32.93 -0.53 -8.74
CA SER A 298 32.97 0.90 -8.98
C SER A 298 32.10 1.58 -7.93
N GLY A 299 32.65 2.53 -7.15
CA GLY A 299 31.92 3.28 -6.11
C GLY A 299 30.80 4.16 -6.68
N LEU A 300 30.67 5.41 -6.21
CA LEU A 300 29.73 6.35 -6.83
C LEU A 300 29.96 6.47 -8.35
N PRO A 301 28.90 6.49 -9.18
CA PRO A 301 27.48 6.59 -8.79
C PRO A 301 26.76 5.26 -8.57
N PHE A 302 27.41 4.10 -8.61
CA PHE A 302 26.73 2.79 -8.64
C PHE A 302 26.34 2.26 -7.26
N HIS A 303 27.01 2.73 -6.22
CA HIS A 303 26.57 2.54 -4.83
C HIS A 303 27.12 3.65 -3.95
N PRO A 304 26.42 3.98 -2.85
CA PRO A 304 26.98 4.85 -1.82
C PRO A 304 28.12 4.15 -1.07
N ASN A 305 29.05 4.92 -0.51
CA ASN A 305 30.00 4.37 0.47
C ASN A 305 29.23 3.82 1.67
N ASP A 306 29.86 2.95 2.46
CA ASP A 306 29.26 2.52 3.72
C ASP A 306 29.13 3.72 4.68
N GLY A 307 27.93 4.29 4.73
CA GLY A 307 27.58 5.41 5.61
C GLY A 307 27.53 5.03 7.08
N ILE A 308 27.54 6.04 7.95
CA ILE A 308 27.56 5.91 9.41
C ILE A 308 26.23 5.37 9.96
N ASP A 309 25.11 5.67 9.28
CA ASP A 309 23.74 5.48 9.79
C ASP A 309 23.00 4.23 9.24
N GLY A 310 23.74 3.15 9.01
CA GLY A 310 23.17 1.86 8.64
C GLY A 310 24.03 0.66 9.05
N PRO A 311 23.47 -0.56 8.99
CA PRO A 311 24.22 -1.77 9.28
C PRO A 311 25.42 -1.90 8.32
N GLY A 312 26.59 -2.18 8.88
CA GLY A 312 27.79 -2.44 8.07
C GLY A 312 27.57 -3.62 7.12
N GLN A 313 28.16 -3.57 5.92
CA GLN A 313 28.05 -4.63 4.89
C GLN A 313 26.68 -4.78 4.23
N TRP A 314 25.77 -3.81 4.39
CA TRP A 314 24.48 -3.83 3.70
C TRP A 314 24.61 -3.74 2.17
N PHE A 315 25.72 -3.19 1.67
CA PHE A 315 26.05 -3.14 0.24
C PHE A 315 27.31 -3.98 0.01
N GLN A 316 27.18 -5.11 -0.69
CA GLN A 316 28.30 -6.00 -1.00
C GLN A 316 28.70 -5.86 -2.46
N THR A 317 29.96 -5.48 -2.68
CA THR A 317 30.52 -5.30 -4.02
C THR A 317 30.74 -6.64 -4.71
N ILE A 318 30.29 -6.77 -5.95
CA ILE A 318 30.54 -7.91 -6.83
C ILE A 318 31.17 -7.43 -8.14
N LEU A 319 32.09 -8.23 -8.70
CA LEU A 319 32.63 -7.99 -10.04
C LEU A 319 31.51 -8.19 -11.06
N SER A 320 31.04 -7.11 -11.69
CA SER A 320 29.98 -7.16 -12.69
C SER A 320 30.09 -6.01 -13.68
N ASN A 321 29.46 -6.18 -14.84
CA ASN A 321 29.33 -5.10 -15.82
C ASN A 321 28.26 -4.11 -15.33
N GLU A 322 28.55 -2.82 -15.50
CA GLU A 322 27.62 -1.73 -15.22
C GLU A 322 26.39 -1.86 -16.15
N LEU A 323 25.19 -2.04 -15.58
CA LEU A 323 23.96 -2.25 -16.31
C LEU A 323 23.14 -0.96 -16.31
N SER A 324 22.79 -0.48 -17.50
CA SER A 324 21.83 0.63 -17.63
C SER A 324 20.41 0.10 -17.79
N CYS A 325 19.44 0.92 -17.41
CA CYS A 325 18.02 0.68 -17.61
C CYS A 325 17.59 0.24 -19.02
N THR A 326 18.36 0.62 -20.05
CA THR A 326 18.06 0.24 -21.43
C THR A 326 18.45 -1.19 -21.77
N GLN A 327 19.23 -1.85 -20.92
CA GLN A 327 19.79 -3.19 -21.15
C GLN A 327 19.40 -4.22 -20.08
N ASP A 328 18.57 -3.86 -19.09
CA ASP A 328 18.15 -4.78 -18.02
C ASP A 328 17.02 -5.72 -18.50
N PRO A 329 17.29 -7.02 -18.78
CA PRO A 329 16.29 -7.95 -19.28
C PRO A 329 15.23 -8.30 -18.22
N ASP A 330 15.55 -8.14 -16.94
CA ASP A 330 14.68 -8.52 -15.82
C ASP A 330 13.65 -7.42 -15.49
N CYS A 331 13.74 -6.25 -16.12
CA CYS A 331 12.75 -5.18 -15.97
C CYS A 331 11.45 -5.40 -16.78
N ASN A 332 11.33 -6.58 -17.41
CA ASN A 332 10.19 -6.95 -18.25
C ASN A 332 9.21 -7.95 -17.61
N GLY A 333 9.33 -8.26 -16.32
CA GLY A 333 8.30 -9.06 -15.66
C GLY A 333 8.54 -9.38 -14.19
N VAL A 334 7.43 -9.66 -13.50
CA VAL A 334 7.41 -10.30 -12.19
C VAL A 334 7.88 -11.76 -12.36
N PRO A 335 8.65 -12.33 -11.42
CA PRO A 335 9.05 -13.74 -11.47
C PRO A 335 7.89 -14.69 -11.77
N GLY A 336 8.13 -15.62 -12.69
CA GLY A 336 7.17 -16.65 -13.07
C GLY A 336 7.19 -17.85 -12.11
N VAL A 337 6.50 -18.92 -12.49
CA VAL A 337 6.57 -20.23 -11.82
C VAL A 337 7.99 -20.78 -11.99
N ASN A 338 8.80 -20.78 -10.94
CA ASN A 338 10.18 -21.23 -11.00
C ASN A 338 10.67 -21.75 -9.65
N CYS A 339 11.40 -22.87 -9.67
CA CYS A 339 12.05 -23.41 -8.47
C CYS A 339 13.11 -22.49 -7.88
N ASP A 340 13.70 -21.63 -8.71
CA ASP A 340 14.75 -20.69 -8.29
C ASP A 340 14.20 -19.36 -7.75
N ASP A 341 12.87 -19.20 -7.72
CA ASP A 341 12.23 -18.12 -6.97
C ASP A 341 11.98 -18.61 -5.54
N TYR A 342 12.57 -17.92 -4.58
CA TYR A 342 12.41 -18.17 -3.15
C TYR A 342 12.59 -16.86 -2.36
N PRO A 343 12.14 -16.80 -1.10
CA PRO A 343 12.37 -15.64 -0.25
C PRO A 343 13.88 -15.45 -0.08
N ASN A 344 14.40 -14.29 -0.47
CA ASN A 344 15.81 -13.94 -0.30
C ASN A 344 16.18 -13.73 1.17
N ASP A 345 15.19 -13.56 2.04
CA ASP A 345 15.36 -13.35 3.46
C ASP A 345 15.49 -14.67 4.22
N GLN A 346 16.75 -15.12 4.41
CA GLN A 346 17.04 -16.31 5.21
C GLN A 346 16.67 -16.11 6.69
N LEU A 347 16.77 -14.88 7.19
CA LEU A 347 16.41 -14.56 8.57
C LEU A 347 14.91 -14.76 8.78
N LEU A 348 14.08 -14.35 7.83
CA LEU A 348 12.63 -14.60 7.84
C LEU A 348 12.28 -16.09 7.99
N LEU A 349 12.96 -16.96 7.24
CA LEU A 349 12.67 -18.40 7.21
C LEU A 349 13.07 -19.12 8.51
N VAL A 350 14.06 -18.60 9.24
CA VAL A 350 14.61 -19.28 10.42
C VAL A 350 14.22 -18.55 11.71
N ASP A 351 14.71 -17.32 11.90
CA ASP A 351 14.68 -16.63 13.19
C ASP A 351 13.54 -15.61 13.30
N GLY A 352 13.22 -14.94 12.19
CA GLY A 352 12.30 -13.79 12.15
C GLY A 352 12.95 -12.47 12.58
N TYR A 353 12.15 -11.41 12.55
CA TYR A 353 12.53 -10.07 13.00
C TYR A 353 12.60 -9.99 14.51
N SER A 354 13.73 -9.53 15.07
CA SER A 354 13.88 -9.32 16.51
C SER A 354 13.72 -7.86 16.96
N GLY A 355 13.52 -6.93 16.01
CA GLY A 355 13.34 -5.51 16.27
C GLY A 355 11.98 -5.13 16.85
N LEU A 356 11.69 -3.83 16.91
CA LEU A 356 10.42 -3.32 17.42
C LEU A 356 9.25 -3.88 16.59
N HIS A 357 8.26 -4.49 17.26
CA HIS A 357 7.18 -5.25 16.61
C HIS A 357 7.63 -6.51 15.83
N GLY A 358 8.79 -7.06 16.22
CA GLY A 358 9.39 -8.33 15.78
C GLY A 358 8.39 -9.42 15.39
N GLU A 359 7.55 -9.78 16.35
CA GLU A 359 6.61 -10.89 16.23
C GLU A 359 5.58 -10.69 15.11
N GLY A 360 4.92 -9.53 15.07
CA GLY A 360 3.87 -9.27 14.08
C GLY A 360 4.41 -9.01 12.68
N LEU A 361 5.57 -8.39 12.55
CA LEU A 361 6.27 -8.26 11.26
C LEU A 361 6.71 -9.64 10.73
N THR A 362 7.29 -10.47 11.60
CA THR A 362 7.66 -11.86 11.26
C THR A 362 6.45 -12.66 10.82
N TRP A 363 5.35 -12.54 11.55
CA TRP A 363 4.12 -13.26 11.26
C TRP A 363 3.57 -12.88 9.87
N GLN A 364 3.48 -11.58 9.57
CA GLN A 364 3.00 -11.08 8.28
C GLN A 364 3.87 -11.58 7.13
N ALA A 365 5.18 -11.37 7.24
CA ALA A 365 6.14 -11.79 6.24
C ALA A 365 6.12 -13.31 5.99
N ARG A 366 6.01 -14.13 7.06
CA ARG A 366 5.90 -15.60 6.92
C ARG A 366 4.58 -16.01 6.29
N LYS A 367 3.48 -15.32 6.60
CA LYS A 367 2.18 -15.52 5.94
C LYS A 367 2.30 -15.26 4.43
N HIS A 368 2.99 -14.20 4.02
CA HIS A 368 3.21 -13.87 2.60
C HIS A 368 4.02 -14.97 1.88
N VAL A 369 5.12 -15.44 2.47
CA VAL A 369 5.89 -16.57 1.92
C VAL A 369 5.04 -17.84 1.80
N LEU A 370 4.22 -18.14 2.82
CA LEU A 370 3.33 -19.30 2.78
C LEU A 370 2.26 -19.15 1.69
N LYS A 371 1.77 -17.92 1.45
CA LYS A 371 0.85 -17.60 0.35
C LYS A 371 1.54 -17.84 -0.99
N ASP A 372 2.82 -17.50 -1.13
CA ASP A 372 3.60 -17.78 -2.35
C ASP A 372 3.68 -19.29 -2.65
N TYR A 373 3.85 -20.17 -1.64
CA TYR A 373 3.78 -21.63 -1.87
C TYR A 373 2.40 -22.13 -2.32
N TRP A 374 1.32 -21.45 -1.92
CA TRP A 374 -0.03 -21.78 -2.38
C TRP A 374 -0.30 -21.26 -3.79
N ARG A 375 0.33 -20.14 -4.17
CA ARG A 375 0.27 -19.57 -5.51
C ARG A 375 1.10 -20.37 -6.52
N ASP A 376 2.29 -20.81 -6.12
CA ASP A 376 3.18 -21.65 -6.93
C ASP A 376 3.68 -22.86 -6.12
N PRO A 377 3.24 -24.09 -6.47
CA PRO A 377 3.72 -25.32 -5.84
C PRO A 377 5.24 -25.54 -5.93
N ASN A 378 5.89 -24.97 -6.96
CA ASN A 378 7.33 -25.06 -7.21
C ASN A 378 8.14 -23.94 -6.53
N PHE A 379 7.50 -22.95 -5.89
CA PHE A 379 8.22 -21.88 -5.21
C PHE A 379 9.22 -22.45 -4.19
N GLY A 380 10.47 -22.02 -4.28
CA GLY A 380 11.59 -22.44 -3.45
C GLY A 380 11.89 -23.94 -3.47
N CYS A 381 11.57 -24.66 -4.55
CA CYS A 381 11.82 -26.10 -4.63
C CYS A 381 13.32 -26.48 -4.69
N SER A 382 14.20 -25.55 -5.05
CA SER A 382 15.65 -25.77 -5.11
C SER A 382 16.39 -25.32 -3.84
N ASP A 383 15.76 -24.57 -2.94
CA ASP A 383 16.38 -24.04 -1.73
C ASP A 383 16.06 -24.88 -0.47
N PRO A 384 17.05 -25.51 0.18
CA PRO A 384 16.83 -26.35 1.36
C PRO A 384 16.14 -25.65 2.53
N MET A 385 16.38 -24.34 2.73
CA MET A 385 15.74 -23.58 3.83
C MET A 385 14.27 -23.35 3.55
N SER A 386 13.92 -22.99 2.32
CA SER A 386 12.54 -22.87 1.84
C SER A 386 11.79 -24.20 1.99
N ILE A 387 12.42 -25.31 1.61
CA ILE A 387 11.82 -26.66 1.79
C ILE A 387 11.59 -26.96 3.27
N ALA A 388 12.58 -26.70 4.14
CA ALA A 388 12.46 -26.93 5.58
C ALA A 388 11.35 -26.05 6.20
N PHE A 389 11.32 -24.77 5.84
CA PHE A 389 10.28 -23.83 6.28
C PHE A 389 8.89 -24.30 5.85
N LYS A 390 8.69 -24.66 4.57
CA LYS A 390 7.43 -25.22 4.07
C LYS A 390 7.01 -26.44 4.89
N ASN A 391 7.90 -27.39 5.11
CA ASN A 391 7.59 -28.60 5.88
C ASN A 391 7.20 -28.30 7.35
N ASN A 392 7.80 -27.28 7.96
CA ASN A 392 7.54 -26.91 9.36
C ASN A 392 6.22 -26.14 9.54
N TYR A 393 5.83 -25.31 8.58
CA TYR A 393 4.73 -24.36 8.76
C TYR A 393 3.44 -24.74 8.03
N MET A 394 3.47 -25.58 6.98
CA MET A 394 2.29 -25.83 6.13
C MET A 394 1.07 -26.45 6.84
N SER A 395 1.25 -27.05 8.01
CA SER A 395 0.17 -27.61 8.84
C SER A 395 -0.34 -26.66 9.96
N THR A 396 0.23 -25.46 10.07
CA THR A 396 -0.10 -24.49 11.13
C THR A 396 -1.29 -23.59 10.75
N SER A 397 -1.88 -22.93 11.75
CA SER A 397 -2.91 -21.88 11.55
C SER A 397 -2.44 -20.79 10.59
N LEU A 398 -1.16 -20.41 10.67
CA LEU A 398 -0.54 -19.42 9.78
C LEU A 398 -0.62 -19.83 8.30
N ALA A 399 -0.26 -21.08 7.98
CA ALA A 399 -0.35 -21.58 6.61
C ALA A 399 -1.79 -21.73 6.14
N MET A 400 -2.72 -22.05 7.04
CA MET A 400 -4.15 -22.08 6.73
C MET A 400 -4.68 -20.67 6.40
N LEU A 401 -4.25 -19.64 7.14
CA LEU A 401 -4.61 -18.24 6.85
C LEU A 401 -3.95 -17.71 5.57
N ALA A 402 -2.73 -18.15 5.26
CA ALA A 402 -2.09 -17.88 3.99
C ALA A 402 -2.87 -18.51 2.82
N LYS A 403 -3.32 -19.76 2.98
CA LYS A 403 -4.19 -20.44 2.00
C LYS A 403 -5.50 -19.69 1.83
N LEU A 404 -6.16 -19.33 2.94
CA LEU A 404 -7.40 -18.56 2.94
C LEU A 404 -7.24 -17.25 2.15
N SER A 405 -6.13 -16.53 2.36
CA SER A 405 -5.85 -15.29 1.65
C SER A 405 -5.69 -15.56 0.14
N ASN A 406 -4.95 -16.61 -0.25
CA ASN A 406 -4.85 -17.04 -1.64
C ASN A 406 -6.21 -17.46 -2.25
N ASP A 407 -7.05 -18.18 -1.50
CA ASP A 407 -8.38 -18.58 -1.95
C ASP A 407 -9.30 -17.37 -2.16
N ILE A 408 -9.21 -16.34 -1.29
CA ILE A 408 -9.93 -15.07 -1.44
C ILE A 408 -9.45 -14.32 -2.69
N ASP A 409 -8.13 -14.21 -2.91
CA ASP A 409 -7.58 -13.60 -4.12
C ASP A 409 -8.05 -14.31 -5.39
N ASN A 410 -8.22 -15.64 -5.30
CA ASN A 410 -8.66 -16.49 -6.40
C ASN A 410 -10.18 -16.46 -6.64
N LEU A 411 -11.01 -15.95 -5.71
CA LEU A 411 -12.46 -15.84 -5.92
C LEU A 411 -12.81 -15.09 -7.20
N PHE A 412 -11.99 -14.09 -7.50
CA PHE A 412 -12.23 -13.13 -8.57
C PHE A 412 -11.39 -13.41 -9.81
N GLN A 413 -10.58 -14.48 -9.82
CA GLN A 413 -9.75 -14.80 -10.97
C GLN A 413 -10.58 -15.19 -12.20
N ILE A 414 -10.20 -14.62 -13.34
CA ILE A 414 -10.83 -14.85 -14.64
C ILE A 414 -9.86 -15.65 -15.51
N SER A 415 -10.35 -16.77 -16.07
CA SER A 415 -9.55 -17.60 -16.97
C SER A 415 -9.10 -16.80 -18.20
N THR A 416 -7.93 -17.14 -18.76
CA THR A 416 -7.42 -16.48 -19.98
C THR A 416 -8.41 -16.55 -21.14
N THR A 417 -9.14 -17.66 -21.27
CA THR A 417 -10.19 -17.83 -22.29
C THR A 417 -11.37 -16.90 -22.04
N SER A 418 -11.93 -16.89 -20.83
CA SER A 418 -13.06 -16.00 -20.49
C SER A 418 -12.69 -14.54 -20.66
N ARG A 419 -11.43 -14.18 -20.38
CA ARG A 419 -10.88 -12.85 -20.62
C ARG A 419 -10.86 -12.51 -22.12
N GLN A 420 -10.29 -13.39 -22.94
CA GLN A 420 -10.24 -13.18 -24.39
C GLN A 420 -11.64 -13.08 -25.00
N ASP A 421 -12.60 -13.87 -24.51
CA ASP A 421 -13.99 -13.79 -24.93
C ASP A 421 -14.64 -12.46 -24.54
N LEU A 422 -14.42 -11.98 -23.31
CA LEU A 422 -14.93 -10.69 -22.85
C LEU A 422 -14.33 -9.52 -23.66
N ASP A 423 -13.04 -9.54 -23.96
CA ASP A 423 -12.39 -8.55 -24.83
C ASP A 423 -12.99 -8.57 -26.24
N ASN A 424 -13.18 -9.76 -26.81
CA ASN A 424 -13.80 -9.92 -28.12
C ASN A 424 -15.23 -9.37 -28.13
N PHE A 425 -16.05 -9.69 -27.12
CA PHE A 425 -17.42 -9.18 -27.03
C PHE A 425 -17.45 -7.67 -26.81
N SER A 426 -16.55 -7.10 -26.01
CA SER A 426 -16.44 -5.64 -25.85
C SER A 426 -16.16 -4.95 -27.19
N ASN A 427 -15.21 -5.48 -27.98
CA ASN A 427 -14.90 -4.94 -29.30
C ASN A 427 -16.08 -5.04 -30.29
N VAL A 428 -16.81 -6.16 -30.26
CA VAL A 428 -18.02 -6.31 -31.09
C VAL A 428 -19.10 -5.31 -30.65
N ILE A 429 -19.37 -5.19 -29.35
CA ILE A 429 -20.34 -4.23 -28.81
C ILE A 429 -20.03 -2.81 -29.30
N ASP A 430 -18.77 -2.38 -29.21
CA ASP A 430 -18.35 -1.04 -29.65
C ASP A 430 -18.51 -0.85 -31.17
N SER A 431 -18.11 -1.86 -31.96
CA SER A 431 -18.23 -1.83 -33.43
C SER A 431 -19.69 -1.73 -33.88
N GLU A 432 -20.58 -2.54 -33.29
CA GLU A 432 -22.00 -2.52 -33.64
C GLU A 432 -22.68 -1.21 -33.19
N MET A 433 -22.30 -0.66 -32.04
CA MET A 433 -22.78 0.66 -31.59
C MET A 433 -22.36 1.78 -32.56
N GLN A 434 -21.12 1.77 -33.04
CA GLN A 434 -20.64 2.74 -34.04
C GLN A 434 -21.37 2.62 -35.37
N ALA A 435 -21.64 1.39 -35.82
CA ALA A 435 -22.41 1.15 -37.05
C ALA A 435 -23.84 1.70 -36.94
N ILE A 436 -24.51 1.48 -35.81
CA ILE A 436 -25.85 2.04 -35.55
C ILE A 436 -25.79 3.58 -35.55
N GLN A 437 -24.81 4.19 -34.89
CA GLN A 437 -24.65 5.64 -34.88
C GLN A 437 -24.42 6.22 -36.28
N ALA A 438 -23.61 5.55 -37.11
CA ALA A 438 -23.37 5.96 -38.49
C ALA A 438 -24.66 5.91 -39.32
N ILE A 439 -25.50 4.89 -39.12
CA ILE A 439 -26.83 4.80 -39.75
C ILE A 439 -27.76 5.91 -39.26
N ASP A 440 -27.78 6.18 -37.95
CA ASP A 440 -28.63 7.23 -37.37
C ASP A 440 -28.28 8.63 -37.90
N LEU A 441 -27.00 8.89 -38.25
CA LEU A 441 -26.58 10.15 -38.89
C LEU A 441 -27.11 10.31 -40.32
N LEU A 442 -27.29 9.21 -41.04
CA LEU A 442 -27.81 9.18 -42.42
C LEU A 442 -29.34 9.19 -42.46
N TRP A 443 -30.01 9.01 -41.33
CA TRP A 443 -31.46 8.77 -41.24
C TRP A 443 -32.33 9.85 -41.89
N ASN A 444 -31.88 11.10 -41.81
CA ASN A 444 -32.59 12.27 -42.35
C ASN A 444 -32.06 12.74 -43.71
N ASP A 445 -31.12 12.03 -44.34
CA ASP A 445 -30.63 12.37 -45.68
C ASP A 445 -31.69 11.96 -46.73
N PRO A 446 -32.27 12.93 -47.47
CA PRO A 446 -33.31 12.65 -48.45
C PRO A 446 -32.85 11.80 -49.63
N ASN A 447 -31.54 11.55 -49.78
CA ASN A 447 -30.98 10.71 -50.84
C ASN A 447 -30.80 9.24 -50.42
N GLN A 448 -31.15 8.86 -49.19
CA GLN A 448 -30.99 7.50 -48.68
C GLN A 448 -32.32 6.72 -48.71
N ASP A 449 -32.25 5.40 -48.96
CA ASP A 449 -33.41 4.51 -48.83
C ASP A 449 -33.64 4.17 -47.35
N GLN A 450 -34.68 4.76 -46.75
CA GLN A 450 -35.01 4.57 -45.34
C GLN A 450 -35.35 3.11 -44.99
N ASN A 451 -35.94 2.34 -45.91
CA ASN A 451 -36.24 0.93 -45.63
C ASN A 451 -34.96 0.09 -45.58
N TYR A 452 -33.99 0.40 -46.45
CA TYR A 452 -32.68 -0.23 -46.41
C TYR A 452 -31.91 0.13 -45.13
N LEU A 453 -31.91 1.42 -44.73
CA LEU A 453 -31.27 1.87 -43.49
C LEU A 453 -31.90 1.20 -42.26
N GLU A 454 -33.23 1.11 -42.18
CA GLU A 454 -33.92 0.41 -41.09
C GLU A 454 -33.52 -1.07 -41.03
N GLN A 455 -33.45 -1.77 -42.17
CA GLN A 455 -33.05 -3.17 -42.19
C GLN A 455 -31.59 -3.36 -41.73
N GLN A 456 -30.67 -2.50 -42.16
CA GLN A 456 -29.28 -2.52 -41.68
C GLN A 456 -29.22 -2.27 -40.17
N ARG A 457 -29.95 -1.27 -39.70
CA ARG A 457 -30.03 -0.92 -38.27
C ARG A 457 -30.52 -2.09 -37.43
N LEU A 458 -31.58 -2.77 -37.86
CA LEU A 458 -32.11 -3.96 -37.18
C LEU A 458 -31.10 -5.11 -37.14
N ASN A 459 -30.32 -5.33 -38.21
CA ASN A 459 -29.27 -6.35 -38.23
C ASN A 459 -28.16 -6.05 -37.21
N HIS A 460 -27.67 -4.80 -37.17
CA HIS A 460 -26.67 -4.38 -36.18
C HIS A 460 -27.22 -4.45 -34.76
N MET A 461 -28.48 -4.07 -34.52
CA MET A 461 -29.13 -4.22 -33.21
C MET A 461 -29.22 -5.68 -32.76
N ALA A 462 -29.47 -6.62 -33.69
CA ALA A 462 -29.49 -8.05 -33.39
C ALA A 462 -28.11 -8.58 -32.99
N LEU A 463 -27.05 -8.19 -33.72
CA LEU A 463 -25.66 -8.55 -33.40
C LEU A 463 -25.22 -7.96 -32.06
N LEU A 464 -25.53 -6.68 -31.81
CA LEU A 464 -25.29 -6.01 -30.54
C LEU A 464 -25.96 -6.74 -29.37
N THR A 465 -27.23 -7.10 -29.54
CA THR A 465 -27.98 -7.84 -28.51
C THR A 465 -27.35 -9.20 -28.22
N GLN A 466 -26.91 -9.92 -29.26
CA GLN A 466 -26.24 -11.21 -29.10
C GLN A 466 -24.91 -11.06 -28.35
N ALA A 467 -24.09 -10.07 -28.70
CA ALA A 467 -22.81 -9.81 -28.04
C ALA A 467 -23.00 -9.41 -26.57
N LEU A 468 -23.96 -8.54 -26.27
CA LEU A 468 -24.31 -8.15 -24.89
C LEU A 468 -24.79 -9.34 -24.05
N SER A 469 -25.59 -10.23 -24.65
CA SER A 469 -26.06 -11.44 -23.97
C SER A 469 -24.88 -12.37 -23.61
N SER A 470 -24.01 -12.66 -24.58
CA SER A 470 -22.82 -13.49 -24.37
C SER A 470 -21.85 -12.87 -23.35
N TYR A 471 -21.65 -11.55 -23.39
CA TYR A 471 -20.88 -10.80 -22.41
C TYR A 471 -21.44 -10.97 -20.99
N HIS A 472 -22.75 -10.76 -20.82
CA HIS A 472 -23.41 -10.92 -19.53
C HIS A 472 -23.38 -12.36 -19.00
N VAL A 473 -23.42 -13.37 -19.86
CA VAL A 473 -23.30 -14.78 -19.44
C VAL A 473 -21.97 -15.03 -18.74
N ILE A 474 -20.86 -14.52 -19.27
CA ILE A 474 -19.54 -14.71 -18.64
C ILE A 474 -19.46 -13.94 -17.31
N ILE A 475 -19.89 -12.68 -17.28
CA ILE A 475 -19.87 -11.86 -16.04
C ILE A 475 -20.76 -12.49 -14.95
N ASN A 476 -21.96 -12.95 -15.29
CA ASN A 476 -22.84 -13.62 -14.35
C ASN A 476 -22.29 -14.98 -13.91
N GLY A 477 -21.56 -15.67 -14.78
CA GLY A 477 -20.78 -16.86 -14.44
C GLY A 477 -19.72 -16.57 -13.39
N ILE A 478 -18.94 -15.51 -13.54
CA ILE A 478 -17.93 -15.07 -12.56
C ILE A 478 -18.59 -14.74 -11.22
N LYS A 479 -19.64 -13.91 -11.22
CA LYS A 479 -20.39 -13.56 -10.00
C LYS A 479 -20.97 -14.79 -9.31
N SER A 480 -21.52 -15.74 -10.07
CA SER A 480 -22.04 -16.99 -9.52
C SER A 480 -20.92 -17.84 -8.93
N ASN A 481 -19.74 -17.89 -9.57
CA ASN A 481 -18.59 -18.63 -9.06
C ASN A 481 -18.10 -18.06 -7.72
N VAL A 482 -18.04 -16.73 -7.58
CA VAL A 482 -17.75 -16.06 -6.31
C VAL A 482 -18.74 -16.52 -5.22
N ILE A 483 -20.05 -16.35 -5.48
CA ILE A 483 -21.11 -16.71 -4.51
C ILE A 483 -21.08 -18.20 -4.16
N ASN A 484 -20.83 -19.08 -5.14
CA ASN A 484 -20.81 -20.52 -4.93
C ASN A 484 -19.57 -21.02 -4.16
N ASN A 485 -18.44 -20.31 -4.27
CA ASN A 485 -17.20 -20.69 -3.60
C ASN A 485 -17.09 -20.13 -2.18
N ILE A 486 -17.71 -18.99 -1.89
CA ILE A 486 -17.67 -18.38 -0.54
C ILE A 486 -18.08 -19.37 0.58
N PRO A 487 -19.16 -20.17 0.48
CA PRO A 487 -19.51 -21.14 1.52
C PRO A 487 -18.41 -22.16 1.83
N ALA A 488 -17.67 -22.61 0.81
CA ALA A 488 -16.53 -23.52 1.01
C ALA A 488 -15.37 -22.81 1.73
N ILE A 489 -15.10 -21.56 1.38
CA ILE A 489 -14.08 -20.72 2.04
C ILE A 489 -14.49 -20.41 3.49
N GLN A 490 -15.76 -20.10 3.76
CA GLN A 490 -16.27 -19.88 5.13
C GLN A 490 -16.19 -21.13 5.99
N SER A 491 -16.49 -22.31 5.42
CA SER A 491 -16.31 -23.59 6.11
C SER A 491 -14.83 -23.83 6.46
N TYR A 492 -13.92 -23.53 5.51
CA TYR A 492 -12.48 -23.60 5.75
C TYR A 492 -12.02 -22.61 6.82
N LEU A 493 -12.45 -21.35 6.76
CA LEU A 493 -12.19 -20.31 7.75
C LEU A 493 -12.62 -20.74 9.16
N SER A 494 -13.81 -21.34 9.28
CA SER A 494 -14.36 -21.82 10.56
C SER A 494 -13.56 -22.98 11.17
N SER A 495 -12.72 -23.66 10.37
CA SER A 495 -11.82 -24.72 10.86
C SER A 495 -10.52 -24.19 11.44
N ILE A 496 -10.18 -22.92 11.18
CA ILE A 496 -8.95 -22.30 11.67
C ILE A 496 -9.13 -21.89 13.13
N SER A 497 -8.25 -22.37 14.00
CA SER A 497 -8.19 -21.94 15.40
C SER A 497 -7.10 -20.89 15.56
N ALA A 498 -7.45 -19.72 16.11
CA ALA A 498 -6.49 -18.67 16.39
C ALA A 498 -5.66 -18.99 17.64
N ASN A 499 -4.34 -18.83 17.54
CA ASN A 499 -3.39 -19.00 18.63
C ASN A 499 -2.86 -17.66 19.19
N ASN A 500 -3.08 -16.56 18.46
CA ASN A 500 -2.62 -15.23 18.82
C ASN A 500 -3.60 -14.15 18.28
N ILE A 501 -3.33 -12.89 18.62
CA ILE A 501 -4.17 -11.76 18.21
C ILE A 501 -4.15 -11.52 16.70
N LEU A 502 -3.01 -11.72 16.04
CA LEU A 502 -2.87 -11.56 14.59
C LEU A 502 -3.83 -12.51 13.87
N GLU A 503 -3.83 -13.78 14.25
CA GLU A 503 -4.72 -14.81 13.70
C GLU A 503 -6.18 -14.53 14.02
N SER A 504 -6.49 -14.11 15.27
CA SER A 504 -7.86 -13.77 15.66
C SER A 504 -8.41 -12.60 14.83
N ASN A 505 -7.60 -11.56 14.62
CA ASN A 505 -7.96 -10.42 13.80
C ASN A 505 -8.18 -10.84 12.34
N ASP A 506 -7.28 -11.66 11.81
CA ASP A 506 -7.29 -12.11 10.41
C ASP A 506 -8.52 -12.96 10.10
N ILE A 507 -8.89 -13.86 11.03
CA ILE A 507 -10.11 -14.66 10.94
C ILE A 507 -11.34 -13.76 10.95
N TYR A 508 -11.42 -12.85 11.93
CA TYR A 508 -12.58 -11.99 12.12
C TYR A 508 -12.84 -11.07 10.92
N VAL A 509 -11.80 -10.40 10.46
CA VAL A 509 -11.88 -9.46 9.34
C VAL A 509 -12.21 -10.19 8.03
N SER A 510 -11.63 -11.38 7.82
CA SER A 510 -11.95 -12.20 6.65
C SER A 510 -13.39 -12.70 6.66
N ASP A 511 -13.94 -13.06 7.83
CA ASP A 511 -15.35 -13.45 7.97
C ASP A 511 -16.30 -12.31 7.59
N ILE A 512 -16.08 -11.11 8.15
CA ILE A 512 -16.88 -9.91 7.80
C ILE A 512 -16.78 -9.61 6.31
N TYR A 513 -15.58 -9.70 5.72
CA TYR A 513 -15.39 -9.47 4.30
C TYR A 513 -16.15 -10.49 3.43
N LEU A 514 -16.07 -11.78 3.75
CA LEU A 514 -16.82 -12.82 3.03
C LEU A 514 -18.35 -12.64 3.17
N GLN A 515 -18.83 -12.22 4.34
CA GLN A 515 -20.24 -11.88 4.54
C GLN A 515 -20.67 -10.67 3.70
N TYR A 516 -19.83 -9.64 3.61
CA TYR A 516 -20.05 -8.49 2.74
C TYR A 516 -20.12 -8.90 1.26
N LEU A 517 -19.24 -9.80 0.81
CA LEU A 517 -19.27 -10.30 -0.57
C LEU A 517 -20.55 -11.10 -0.89
N LEU A 518 -21.12 -11.81 0.09
CA LEU A 518 -22.42 -12.49 -0.07
C LEU A 518 -23.60 -11.53 -0.08
N ASN A 519 -23.49 -10.40 0.62
CA ASN A 519 -24.55 -9.41 0.72
C ASN A 519 -23.96 -7.99 0.79
N ILE A 520 -23.86 -7.34 -0.37
CA ILE A 520 -23.34 -5.96 -0.48
C ILE A 520 -24.18 -4.92 0.29
N ASN A 521 -25.41 -5.26 0.70
CA ASN A 521 -26.27 -4.42 1.52
C ASN A 521 -26.19 -4.80 3.01
N MET A 522 -25.19 -5.57 3.41
CA MET A 522 -24.94 -5.91 4.81
C MET A 522 -24.78 -4.63 5.63
N VAL A 523 -25.38 -4.63 6.83
CA VAL A 523 -25.16 -3.60 7.85
C VAL A 523 -24.48 -4.28 9.02
N LEU A 524 -23.37 -3.71 9.50
CA LEU A 524 -22.68 -4.23 10.68
C LEU A 524 -23.60 -4.13 11.90
N SER A 525 -23.72 -5.21 12.66
CA SER A 525 -24.29 -5.14 14.01
C SER A 525 -23.40 -4.29 14.93
N ILE A 526 -23.97 -3.75 16.01
CA ILE A 526 -23.20 -2.95 16.99
C ILE A 526 -21.95 -3.71 17.50
N PRO A 527 -22.03 -5.00 17.89
CA PRO A 527 -20.84 -5.76 18.28
C PRO A 527 -19.83 -5.94 17.15
N GLN A 528 -20.29 -6.10 15.91
CA GLN A 528 -19.39 -6.23 14.76
C GLN A 528 -18.62 -4.95 14.49
N LYS A 529 -19.33 -3.82 14.44
CA LYS A 529 -18.72 -2.50 14.28
C LYS A 529 -17.70 -2.23 15.37
N SER A 530 -18.08 -2.44 16.64
CA SER A 530 -17.19 -2.21 17.79
C SER A 530 -15.94 -3.10 17.76
N THR A 531 -16.06 -4.36 17.35
CA THR A 531 -14.90 -5.26 17.22
C THR A 531 -13.99 -4.80 16.08
N LEU A 532 -14.58 -4.43 14.94
CA LEU A 532 -13.83 -3.96 13.78
C LEU A 532 -13.10 -2.64 14.07
N GLU A 533 -13.73 -1.71 14.79
CA GLU A 533 -13.10 -0.49 15.32
C GLU A 533 -11.94 -0.83 16.27
N GLY A 534 -12.13 -1.83 17.14
CA GLY A 534 -11.08 -2.34 18.03
C GLY A 534 -9.86 -2.86 17.27
N ILE A 535 -10.07 -3.59 16.16
CA ILE A 535 -9.00 -4.08 15.29
C ILE A 535 -8.35 -2.92 14.52
N ALA A 536 -9.15 -2.04 13.92
CA ALA A 536 -8.67 -0.92 13.12
C ALA A 536 -7.85 0.10 13.93
N ASN A 537 -8.08 0.19 15.24
CA ASN A 537 -7.32 1.02 16.18
C ASN A 537 -5.98 0.41 16.63
N GLN A 538 -5.70 -0.86 16.31
CA GLN A 538 -4.39 -1.46 16.60
C GLN A 538 -3.31 -0.88 15.66
N CYS A 539 -2.04 -1.05 16.03
CA CYS A 539 -0.94 -0.80 15.10
C CYS A 539 -0.85 -1.99 14.13
N PRO A 540 -0.76 -1.78 12.79
CA PRO A 540 -0.61 -2.88 11.83
C PRO A 540 0.59 -3.79 12.09
N MET A 541 1.64 -3.28 12.76
CA MET A 541 2.79 -4.07 13.14
C MET A 541 2.50 -5.11 14.24
N ASP A 542 1.46 -4.90 15.06
CA ASP A 542 1.06 -5.80 16.15
C ASP A 542 -0.21 -6.59 15.82
N GLY A 543 -1.14 -5.96 15.10
CA GLY A 543 -2.44 -6.54 14.74
C GLY A 543 -2.47 -7.19 13.37
N GLY A 544 -1.42 -7.00 12.55
CA GLY A 544 -1.24 -7.60 11.23
C GLY A 544 -2.01 -6.93 10.10
N ASP A 545 -1.96 -7.52 8.90
CA ASP A 545 -2.67 -7.07 7.69
C ASP A 545 -4.18 -6.84 7.93
N ALA A 546 -4.77 -7.60 8.86
CA ALA A 546 -6.15 -7.46 9.27
C ALA A 546 -6.52 -6.05 9.77
N VAL A 547 -5.57 -5.31 10.35
CA VAL A 547 -5.79 -3.92 10.81
C VAL A 547 -6.08 -3.01 9.64
N VAL A 548 -5.29 -3.11 8.56
CA VAL A 548 -5.48 -2.31 7.34
C VAL A 548 -6.82 -2.65 6.68
N ARG A 549 -7.11 -3.94 6.55
CA ARG A 549 -8.39 -4.39 5.99
C ARG A 549 -9.59 -3.97 6.85
N ALA A 550 -9.47 -3.98 8.18
CA ALA A 550 -10.51 -3.48 9.08
C ALA A 550 -10.79 -1.99 8.89
N ARG A 551 -9.73 -1.17 8.70
CA ARG A 551 -9.87 0.27 8.38
C ARG A 551 -10.64 0.49 7.09
N HIS A 552 -10.34 -0.30 6.04
CA HIS A 552 -11.04 -0.21 4.77
C HIS A 552 -12.50 -0.68 4.88
N LEU A 553 -12.78 -1.77 5.58
CA LEU A 553 -14.16 -2.20 5.84
C LEU A 553 -14.95 -1.14 6.62
N LEU A 554 -14.38 -0.52 7.65
CA LEU A 554 -15.04 0.57 8.38
C LEU A 554 -15.30 1.78 7.49
N TYR A 555 -14.35 2.14 6.63
CA TYR A 555 -14.57 3.20 5.64
C TYR A 555 -15.73 2.86 4.69
N VAL A 556 -15.92 1.59 4.33
CA VAL A 556 -17.05 1.17 3.49
C VAL A 556 -18.39 1.18 4.23
N PHE A 557 -18.41 0.75 5.48
CA PHE A 557 -19.64 0.73 6.28
C PHE A 557 -19.99 2.10 6.90
N ASP A 558 -19.02 3.01 7.06
CA ASP A 558 -19.18 4.31 7.73
C ASP A 558 -18.23 5.40 7.16
N PRO A 559 -18.34 5.74 5.86
CA PRO A 559 -17.40 6.64 5.18
C PRO A 559 -17.43 8.08 5.71
N GLU A 560 -18.55 8.52 6.29
CA GLU A 560 -18.70 9.89 6.79
C GLU A 560 -18.01 10.12 8.14
N ASN A 561 -17.89 9.07 8.96
CA ASN A 561 -17.38 9.18 10.32
C ASN A 561 -16.02 8.50 10.51
N TYR A 562 -15.64 7.60 9.62
CA TYR A 562 -14.36 6.89 9.73
C TYR A 562 -13.26 7.55 8.91
N ASN A 563 -12.31 8.20 9.60
CA ASN A 563 -11.09 8.69 8.98
C ASN A 563 -9.98 7.63 9.12
N ILE A 564 -9.35 7.28 7.99
CA ILE A 564 -8.25 6.32 7.95
C ILE A 564 -6.99 6.99 8.53
N GLY A 565 -6.83 6.90 9.85
CA GLY A 565 -5.62 7.31 10.56
C GLY A 565 -4.71 6.12 10.86
N VAL A 566 -3.39 6.33 10.73
CA VAL A 566 -2.39 5.33 11.14
C VAL A 566 -2.03 5.57 12.60
N ASN A 567 -2.70 4.87 13.51
CA ASN A 567 -2.34 4.89 14.93
C ASN A 567 -1.26 3.86 15.22
N CYS A 568 -0.02 4.15 14.83
CA CYS A 568 1.16 3.54 15.50
C CYS A 568 1.86 4.54 16.43
N VAL A 569 1.33 5.76 16.55
CA VAL A 569 1.84 6.78 17.48
C VAL A 569 1.21 6.51 18.86
N GLY A 570 1.96 5.87 19.74
CA GLY A 570 1.60 5.78 21.16
C GLY A 570 1.65 4.42 21.85
N VAL A 571 2.23 3.37 21.26
CA VAL A 571 2.52 2.13 22.00
C VAL A 571 4.03 2.01 22.17
N PRO A 572 4.58 2.22 23.39
CA PRO A 572 5.92 1.77 23.70
C PRO A 572 5.89 0.23 23.71
N GLY A 573 6.10 -0.36 22.53
CA GLY A 573 6.34 -1.79 22.34
C GLY A 573 7.71 -2.20 22.88
N LEU A 574 8.00 -1.94 24.15
CA LEU A 574 9.12 -2.61 24.83
C LEU A 574 8.67 -4.01 25.26
N ARG A 575 8.62 -4.92 24.29
CA ARG A 575 8.96 -6.33 24.51
C ARG A 575 10.20 -6.67 23.70
N THR A 576 11.30 -5.99 24.00
CA THR A 576 12.62 -6.54 23.73
C THR A 576 12.82 -7.74 24.65
N LYS A 577 13.09 -8.92 24.10
CA LYS A 577 14.03 -9.81 24.80
C LYS A 577 15.32 -9.01 24.92
N GLU A 578 15.59 -8.52 26.13
CA GLU A 578 16.74 -7.66 26.41
C GLU A 578 18.03 -8.35 25.98
N LYS A 579 18.83 -7.67 25.16
CA LYS A 579 20.28 -7.85 25.18
C LYS A 579 20.73 -7.32 26.55
N VAL A 580 21.15 -8.23 27.44
CA VAL A 580 21.63 -7.88 28.77
C VAL A 580 22.83 -6.95 28.63
N ILE A 581 22.63 -5.66 28.87
CA ILE A 581 23.70 -4.75 29.27
C ILE A 581 23.84 -4.91 30.78
N ASP A 582 25.03 -5.30 31.23
CA ASP A 582 25.33 -5.73 32.59
C ASP A 582 25.18 -4.60 33.65
N SER A 583 24.96 -3.35 33.23
CA SER A 583 24.65 -2.24 34.13
C SER A 583 23.16 -1.88 34.13
N GLN A 584 22.41 -2.48 35.05
CA GLN A 584 21.03 -2.11 35.35
C GLN A 584 20.96 -1.27 36.64
N PHE A 585 20.04 -0.30 36.69
CA PHE A 585 19.71 0.37 37.95
C PHE A 585 18.90 -0.59 38.86
N SER A 586 19.01 -0.43 40.18
CA SER A 586 18.31 -1.27 41.15
C SER A 586 17.22 -0.51 41.91
N ILE A 587 16.19 -1.24 42.34
CA ILE A 587 15.11 -0.72 43.18
C ILE A 587 15.12 -1.51 44.48
N SER A 588 15.20 -0.84 45.63
CA SER A 588 15.18 -1.50 46.93
C SER A 588 14.43 -0.67 47.98
N PRO A 589 13.51 -1.28 48.77
CA PRO A 589 12.99 -2.64 48.61
C PRO A 589 12.02 -2.74 47.43
N ASN A 590 11.90 -3.95 46.86
CA ASN A 590 10.89 -4.27 45.85
C ASN A 590 10.52 -5.77 45.95
N PRO A 591 9.29 -6.14 46.36
CA PRO A 591 8.13 -5.27 46.61
C PRO A 591 8.27 -4.29 47.79
N ASN A 592 7.45 -3.23 47.83
CA ASN A 592 7.38 -2.25 48.93
C ASN A 592 5.96 -1.66 49.13
N THR A 593 5.78 -0.72 50.06
CA THR A 593 4.47 -0.12 50.42
C THR A 593 4.28 1.31 49.87
N GLY A 594 5.17 1.77 48.98
CA GLY A 594 5.21 3.14 48.45
C GLY A 594 6.54 3.87 48.71
N ASN A 595 7.39 3.31 49.58
CA ASN A 595 8.71 3.83 49.91
C ASN A 595 9.81 2.98 49.29
N PHE A 596 10.62 3.56 48.40
CA PHE A 596 11.70 2.84 47.73
C PHE A 596 12.84 3.75 47.27
N ARG A 597 14.03 3.15 47.18
CA ARG A 597 15.23 3.77 46.61
C ARG A 597 15.49 3.23 45.22
N VAL A 598 15.79 4.11 44.30
CA VAL A 598 16.33 3.79 42.97
C VAL A 598 17.82 4.08 42.99
N GLN A 599 18.67 3.11 42.64
CA GLN A 599 20.13 3.28 42.55
C GLN A 599 20.59 3.13 41.11
N PHE A 600 21.22 4.17 40.56
CA PHE A 600 21.71 4.24 39.20
C PHE A 600 23.20 3.87 39.11
N PRO A 601 23.66 3.27 38.01
CA PRO A 601 25.08 3.09 37.73
C PRO A 601 25.82 4.43 37.64
N LYS A 602 27.08 4.46 38.10
CA LYS A 602 27.89 5.69 38.15
C LYS A 602 28.12 6.32 36.78
N GLU A 603 28.16 5.49 35.74
CA GLU A 603 28.32 5.91 34.36
C GLU A 603 27.12 6.70 33.82
N TRP A 604 25.93 6.56 34.40
CA TRP A 604 24.70 7.22 33.92
C TRP A 604 24.50 8.63 34.47
N VAL A 605 25.09 8.94 35.62
CA VAL A 605 24.85 10.18 36.36
C VAL A 605 25.81 11.32 36.00
N LYS A 606 26.51 11.20 34.87
CA LYS A 606 27.38 12.26 34.33
C LYS A 606 26.57 13.44 33.77
N ASP A 607 25.34 13.19 33.35
CA ASP A 607 24.39 14.15 32.78
C ASP A 607 23.01 14.05 33.48
N ASP A 608 22.04 14.88 33.08
CA ASP A 608 20.67 14.79 33.57
C ASP A 608 19.99 13.48 33.13
N LEU A 609 19.71 12.60 34.10
CA LEU A 609 18.94 11.37 33.90
C LEU A 609 17.45 11.66 34.15
N ASN A 610 16.59 11.20 33.23
CA ASN A 610 15.15 11.29 33.39
C ASN A 610 14.59 9.92 33.83
N LEU A 611 13.94 9.87 34.98
CA LEU A 611 13.23 8.71 35.49
C LEU A 611 11.72 8.94 35.33
N GLU A 612 11.03 8.04 34.66
CA GLU A 612 9.59 8.10 34.43
C GLU A 612 8.91 6.92 35.14
N MET A 613 7.73 7.14 35.73
CA MET A 613 6.93 6.06 36.30
C MET A 613 5.64 5.88 35.52
N TYR A 614 5.30 4.63 35.22
CA TYR A 614 4.10 4.26 34.49
C TYR A 614 3.21 3.31 35.30
N SER A 615 1.90 3.41 35.07
CA SER A 615 0.94 2.39 35.48
C SER A 615 1.16 1.09 34.70
N SER A 616 0.52 0.00 35.15
CA SER A 616 0.47 -1.26 34.39
C SER A 616 -0.18 -1.13 33.01
N SER A 617 -0.96 -0.07 32.77
CA SER A 617 -1.61 0.26 31.49
C SER A 617 -0.80 1.23 30.62
N GLY A 618 0.44 1.58 31.01
CA GLY A 618 1.32 2.44 30.22
C GLY A 618 1.04 3.95 30.36
N ILE A 619 0.20 4.36 31.31
CA ILE A 619 -0.05 5.78 31.59
C ILE A 619 1.11 6.34 32.42
N LEU A 620 1.68 7.47 31.99
CA LEU A 620 2.70 8.19 32.75
C LEU A 620 2.10 8.77 34.04
N LEU A 621 2.67 8.40 35.18
CA LEU A 621 2.26 8.84 36.52
C LEU A 621 3.18 9.94 37.07
N SER A 622 4.49 9.89 36.79
CA SER A 622 5.49 10.93 37.15
C SER A 622 6.67 10.94 36.21
N ASN A 623 7.41 12.05 36.27
CA ASN A 623 8.82 12.09 35.91
C ASN A 623 9.67 12.72 37.03
N TRP A 624 10.96 12.38 37.06
CA TRP A 624 11.99 13.00 37.89
C TRP A 624 13.25 13.18 37.07
N LYS A 625 13.93 14.31 37.29
CA LYS A 625 15.29 14.53 36.76
C LYS A 625 16.29 14.44 37.90
N THR A 626 17.37 13.70 37.70
CA THR A 626 18.43 13.54 38.72
C THR A 626 19.81 13.42 38.09
N ARG A 627 20.82 13.88 38.84
CA ARG A 627 22.25 13.62 38.58
C ARG A 627 22.90 12.82 39.72
N SER A 628 22.08 12.28 40.61
CA SER A 628 22.53 11.54 41.79
C SER A 628 22.51 10.04 41.51
N GLU A 629 23.50 9.31 42.02
CA GLU A 629 23.56 7.83 41.95
C GLU A 629 22.39 7.15 42.67
N SER A 630 21.61 7.88 43.47
CA SER A 630 20.40 7.37 44.09
C SER A 630 19.30 8.42 44.19
N LEU A 631 18.05 7.95 44.10
CA LEU A 631 16.85 8.73 44.35
C LEU A 631 15.97 8.00 45.37
N ASP A 632 15.68 8.64 46.48
CA ASP A 632 14.72 8.15 47.49
C ASP A 632 13.34 8.71 47.18
N LEU A 633 12.37 7.80 47.00
CA LEU A 633 11.00 8.12 46.62
C LEU A 633 10.02 7.58 47.67
N ASP A 634 9.18 8.49 48.16
CA ASP A 634 8.01 8.18 48.98
C ASP A 634 6.77 8.59 48.21
N TRP A 635 5.96 7.60 47.81
CA TRP A 635 4.78 7.85 47.03
C TRP A 635 3.61 6.96 47.44
N ASN A 636 2.49 7.62 47.73
CA ASN A 636 1.21 7.00 48.05
C ASN A 636 0.56 6.33 46.82
N LEU A 637 1.02 5.13 46.45
CA LEU A 637 0.49 4.33 45.35
C LEU A 637 -0.52 3.28 45.82
N ASN A 638 -1.48 2.94 44.96
CA ASN A 638 -2.39 1.80 45.21
C ASN A 638 -1.63 0.47 45.04
N PRO A 639 -2.05 -0.62 45.70
CA PRO A 639 -1.49 -1.95 45.45
C PRO A 639 -1.53 -2.29 43.97
N GLY A 640 -0.40 -2.76 43.43
CA GLY A 640 -0.31 -3.03 42.00
C GLY A 640 1.11 -3.09 41.45
N ILE A 641 1.18 -3.30 40.13
CA ILE A 641 2.44 -3.32 39.37
C ILE A 641 2.59 -1.98 38.64
N TYR A 642 3.78 -1.41 38.78
CA TYR A 642 4.20 -0.18 38.11
C TYR A 642 5.51 -0.43 37.38
N TYR A 643 5.87 0.49 36.48
CA TYR A 643 7.12 0.41 35.75
C TYR A 643 7.89 1.72 35.89
N LEU A 644 9.17 1.63 36.30
CA LEU A 644 10.11 2.73 36.28
C LEU A 644 10.97 2.64 35.03
N LYS A 645 11.07 3.72 34.27
CA LYS A 645 11.81 3.84 33.02
C LYS A 645 12.88 4.93 33.19
N ALA A 646 14.15 4.57 33.09
CA ALA A 646 15.25 5.53 33.06
C ALA A 646 15.65 5.80 31.61
N LEU A 647 15.69 7.08 31.22
CA LEU A 647 16.22 7.56 29.95
C LEU A 647 17.59 8.18 30.19
N VAL A 648 18.61 7.61 29.59
CA VAL A 648 19.97 8.18 29.61
C VAL A 648 20.26 8.97 28.32
N PRO A 649 21.21 9.93 28.35
CA PRO A 649 21.45 10.88 27.26
C PRO A 649 21.80 10.28 25.89
N ASN A 650 22.27 9.03 25.85
CA ASN A 650 22.59 8.30 24.61
C ASN A 650 21.39 7.49 24.05
N GLY A 651 20.18 7.77 24.51
CA GLY A 651 18.95 7.12 24.03
C GLY A 651 18.70 5.72 24.60
N VAL A 652 19.55 5.22 25.50
CA VAL A 652 19.29 3.93 26.16
C VAL A 652 18.14 4.09 27.15
N VAL A 653 17.17 3.20 27.04
CA VAL A 653 16.00 3.13 27.90
C VAL A 653 16.07 1.85 28.71
N VAL A 654 16.10 1.95 30.04
CA VAL A 654 16.04 0.77 30.92
C VAL A 654 14.75 0.83 31.74
N VAL A 655 14.02 -0.29 31.79
CA VAL A 655 12.75 -0.40 32.52
C VAL A 655 12.85 -1.42 33.64
N LYS A 656 12.35 -1.08 34.83
CA LYS A 656 12.26 -1.97 35.98
C LYS A 656 10.84 -2.02 36.53
N LYS A 657 10.38 -3.24 36.81
CA LYS A 657 9.11 -3.50 37.49
C LYS A 657 9.20 -3.04 38.95
N LEU A 658 8.22 -2.30 39.42
CA LEU A 658 8.01 -1.90 40.81
C LEU A 658 6.71 -2.56 41.31
N VAL A 659 6.76 -3.24 42.45
CA VAL A 659 5.62 -3.93 43.04
C VAL A 659 5.23 -3.25 44.35
N ILE A 660 3.99 -2.76 44.42
CA ILE A 660 3.43 -2.14 45.62
C ILE A 660 2.46 -3.10 46.28
N ASN A 661 2.77 -3.52 47.50
CA ASN A 661 1.95 -4.37 48.36
C ASN A 661 1.66 -3.58 49.63
N LYS A 662 0.54 -2.85 49.68
CA LYS A 662 0.07 -2.26 50.94
C LYS A 662 -0.73 -3.24 51.75
#